data_AF-C0E4W4-F1
#
_entry.id   AF-C0E4W4-F1
#
_cell.length_a   1.000
_cell.length_b   1.000
_cell.length_c   1.000
_cell.angle_alpha   90.00
_cell.angle_beta   90.00
_cell.angle_gamma   90.00
#
_symmetry.space_group_name_H-M   'P 1'
#
loop_
_entity.id
_entity.type
_entity.pdbx_description
1 polymer ?
#
loop_
_entity_poly.entity_id
_entity_poly.type
_entity_poly.pdbx_seq_one_letter_code
_entity_poly.pdbx_strand_id
1 'polypeptide(L)'
;MSEFEHPIKDVTDSLLGWATQAELELAQRLNHPNVTIIGDLDLASDEVERIEKLYGIFLARQLAAGGNLAELTALSPALFLVTLTARAKKLVAADTFSREYLGGIGLNDLVSESQIDSILADKLAEYLTNMQVSVFDTDPVTVLCWHAGFVNTEIPQLLETIDTVAAEHDNPTIDDLELPHYFSGFHQVSPHAATLYQGVMALRDFTITHPQSWFDRDRKHLEPQLPTAIADAVAAELRERPVGTEDRAAAVGVANRELRPRLILDPVRKKVCLRLPEQRVPARGEITWRVSLEGSTTVYRTGRAWGDVTGYAESLDITLPRPVREVTVEDLSNHITWNVPVVNTNDPILLFNKRGGSVTDKKSLHHQRIRALIPAENRLVDVVHDMDIQPVSSFTIDGWDGWVCHNVILDGVDSLASLDAAATATQSDLKLLRVVDPRQRVTFRTPDEAIKHVTTLGGLKVHSQSLVAEFPPTPSGDTEIWHLSISAFGGAGLAGEEITQPEPLEVPAEGGVFHVLDPDAYDAPWVGEYLVRMRGPRNESFRHEFAIVEGMLAVTTYAGSSGSCRIPAGGGLSEATLIVKPGNKPFTVQPDKVHVSSQEAGADFVVSTEEGDSLPLRFNPPRLIFELPLLTEPPMWRASRMLLHPRMIDTEGTIRVRGAGELEDPKISVRNHHGQPVKTTKLTSRDGGITYVVPVSKLVSTTTVLSRGRIDLEWTDPSNNKRISVTLADVETTEPVAVTLDGGTLTVTGTEQQNLGVWVWPETAPWHPADTFPVVDGAVALPEEYVDAGNLIVQVHVRDPFTVLHTPVSPGPEATVLEQEGFFGTDDGVLGTLSAFISGSHDTIPTDPQVMPVLWDMLASGGHRPETIKAVRTVFQANPDASLRGLSQSLVKSAQQPGRFIETGLVRCRFTGTPGSEAMDADLHLAAWIGTLELLGQLDHLFGAEGYPDAAKPQVEEVKKQLAALAGDNILETLKTARDTTLDSACIDKTTVMLAGMDPAQQRFLLNQVFGEHIVPGAVLDDSSRLLAVFETFNQRDKLRELLGSENLIASAVTLLRTLRSSNKSLYALARIRFDKLDGVDTNAKENLWALAPVVSLVLALASRVSAHGLITSNKTLDAATAGWARLAEVVPDLVISDIVAADAIALAIAKPGIA
;
A
#
# COMPACT_ATOMS: atom_id res chain seq x y z
N MET A 1 34.90 -33.66 43.78
CA MET A 1 33.66 -33.19 43.14
C MET A 1 33.65 -31.69 43.29
N SER A 2 34.30 -30.98 42.36
CA SER A 2 34.12 -29.53 42.21
C SER A 2 32.77 -29.35 41.53
N GLU A 3 31.91 -28.51 42.09
CA GLU A 3 30.72 -28.02 41.39
C GLU A 3 31.19 -27.41 40.07
N PHE A 4 30.81 -27.99 38.93
CA PHE A 4 30.96 -27.31 37.65
C PHE A 4 30.00 -26.12 37.70
N GLU A 5 30.55 -24.93 37.93
CA GLU A 5 29.79 -23.69 37.86
C GLU A 5 29.23 -23.55 36.44
N HIS A 6 27.92 -23.41 36.33
CA HIS A 6 27.27 -23.20 35.04
C HIS A 6 27.68 -21.82 34.48
N PRO A 7 27.94 -21.68 33.16
CA PRO A 7 28.39 -20.40 32.60
C PRO A 7 27.33 -19.29 32.59
N ILE A 8 26.04 -19.66 32.51
CA ILE A 8 24.93 -18.72 32.73
C ILE A 8 24.87 -18.35 34.22
N LYS A 9 25.07 -17.07 34.54
CA LYS A 9 25.12 -16.55 35.92
C LYS A 9 23.82 -15.85 36.33
N ASP A 10 23.11 -15.23 35.39
CA ASP A 10 21.75 -14.74 35.61
C ASP A 10 20.74 -15.67 34.92
N VAL A 11 20.15 -16.58 35.71
CA VAL A 11 19.12 -17.52 35.25
C VAL A 11 17.73 -16.88 35.12
N THR A 12 17.58 -15.63 35.57
CA THR A 12 16.33 -14.86 35.49
C THR A 12 16.31 -13.87 34.33
N ASP A 13 17.37 -13.84 33.50
CA ASP A 13 17.46 -12.96 32.34
C ASP A 13 16.32 -13.24 31.34
N SER A 14 15.57 -12.18 31.01
CA SER A 14 14.44 -12.24 30.08
C SER A 14 14.85 -12.70 28.68
N LEU A 15 16.12 -12.54 28.30
CA LEU A 15 16.65 -12.98 27.01
C LEU A 15 17.23 -14.39 26.99
N LEU A 16 17.27 -15.11 28.11
CA LEU A 16 17.86 -16.45 28.15
C LEU A 16 17.13 -17.45 27.24
N GLY A 17 15.79 -17.40 27.23
CA GLY A 17 14.95 -18.22 26.34
C GLY A 17 15.18 -17.89 24.86
N TRP A 18 15.26 -16.59 24.56
CA TRP A 18 15.60 -16.10 23.22
C TRP A 18 16.96 -16.61 22.76
N ALA A 19 18.01 -16.40 23.56
CA ALA A 19 19.38 -16.77 23.20
C ALA A 19 19.50 -18.28 22.95
N THR A 20 18.86 -19.10 23.78
CA THR A 20 18.86 -20.57 23.62
C THR A 20 18.14 -21.00 22.33
N GLN A 21 16.98 -20.41 22.05
CA GLN A 21 16.20 -20.75 20.86
C GLN A 21 16.87 -20.23 19.58
N ALA A 22 17.42 -19.02 19.60
CA ALA A 22 18.12 -18.40 18.49
C ALA A 22 19.42 -19.16 18.17
N GLU A 23 20.18 -19.57 19.19
CA GLU A 23 21.35 -20.43 19.01
C GLU A 23 20.97 -21.75 18.33
N LEU A 24 19.92 -22.43 18.80
CA LEU A 24 19.47 -23.69 18.21
C LEU A 24 19.00 -23.50 16.75
N GLU A 25 18.22 -22.46 16.49
CA GLU A 25 17.69 -22.15 15.15
C GLU A 25 18.83 -21.81 14.17
N LEU A 26 19.77 -20.95 14.58
CA LEU A 26 20.92 -20.59 13.75
C LEU A 26 21.86 -21.77 13.53
N ALA A 27 22.13 -22.57 14.56
CA ALA A 27 22.96 -23.78 14.44
C ALA A 27 22.32 -24.80 13.48
N GLN A 28 21.00 -24.97 13.52
CA GLN A 28 20.28 -25.85 12.57
C GLN A 28 20.36 -25.32 11.13
N ARG A 29 20.20 -24.00 10.93
CA ARG A 29 20.31 -23.38 9.60
C ARG A 29 21.74 -23.45 9.06
N LEU A 30 22.76 -23.21 9.89
CA LEU A 30 24.17 -23.28 9.51
C LEU A 30 24.60 -24.71 9.12
N ASN A 31 24.08 -25.73 9.82
CA ASN A 31 24.34 -27.14 9.49
C ASN A 31 23.57 -27.65 8.25
N HIS A 32 22.80 -26.80 7.56
CA HIS A 32 22.06 -27.21 6.37
C HIS A 32 23.01 -27.48 5.19
N PRO A 33 22.84 -28.57 4.40
CA PRO A 33 23.79 -28.93 3.34
C PRO A 33 24.01 -27.89 2.23
N ASN A 34 23.07 -26.95 2.07
CA ASN A 34 23.15 -25.88 1.08
C ASN A 34 23.86 -24.62 1.61
N VAL A 35 24.27 -24.60 2.89
CA VAL A 35 24.99 -23.48 3.51
C VAL A 35 26.48 -23.80 3.50
N THR A 36 27.24 -23.06 2.70
CA THR A 36 28.69 -23.23 2.56
C THR A 36 29.45 -22.19 3.37
N ILE A 37 28.91 -20.96 3.42
CA ILE A 37 29.39 -19.83 4.21
C ILE A 37 28.26 -19.25 5.07
N ILE A 38 28.60 -18.50 6.12
CA ILE A 38 27.59 -17.91 7.02
C ILE A 38 26.71 -16.89 6.28
N GLY A 39 27.26 -16.21 5.27
CA GLY A 39 26.53 -15.29 4.39
C GLY A 39 25.44 -15.94 3.54
N ASP A 40 25.40 -17.28 3.43
CA ASP A 40 24.31 -18.01 2.77
C ASP A 40 23.03 -18.05 3.63
N LEU A 41 23.13 -17.66 4.90
CA LEU A 41 21.95 -17.49 5.73
C LEU A 41 21.07 -16.38 5.16
N ASP A 42 19.83 -16.75 4.84
CA ASP A 42 18.83 -15.84 4.28
C ASP A 42 18.23 -14.91 5.35
N LEU A 43 19.09 -14.09 5.97
CA LEU A 43 18.73 -13.11 7.00
C LEU A 43 18.77 -11.71 6.39
N ALA A 44 17.73 -10.90 6.63
CA ALA A 44 17.72 -9.49 6.24
C ALA A 44 18.68 -8.67 7.12
N SER A 45 19.17 -7.52 6.62
CA SER A 45 20.12 -6.69 7.37
C SER A 45 19.58 -6.20 8.72
N ASP A 46 18.30 -5.85 8.79
CA ASP A 46 17.65 -5.38 10.03
C ASP A 46 17.35 -6.53 11.01
N GLU A 47 17.22 -7.76 10.51
CA GLU A 47 17.17 -8.97 11.34
C GLU A 47 18.51 -9.25 12.00
N VAL A 48 19.61 -9.08 11.27
CA VAL A 48 20.96 -9.23 11.80
C VAL A 48 21.24 -8.17 12.88
N GLU A 49 20.86 -6.91 12.65
CA GLU A 49 20.98 -5.84 13.65
C GLU A 49 20.15 -6.15 14.92
N ARG A 50 18.97 -6.74 14.77
CA ARG A 50 18.18 -7.25 15.90
C ARG A 50 18.94 -8.32 16.69
N ILE A 51 19.57 -9.26 16.00
CA ILE A 51 20.36 -10.32 16.65
C ILE A 51 21.58 -9.70 17.38
N GLU A 52 22.32 -8.80 16.73
CA GLU A 52 23.47 -8.09 17.34
C GLU A 52 23.07 -7.36 18.63
N LYS A 53 21.97 -6.60 18.58
CA LYS A 53 21.47 -5.83 19.72
C LYS A 53 21.03 -6.72 20.88
N LEU A 54 20.20 -7.73 20.61
CA LEU A 54 19.71 -8.64 21.67
C LEU A 54 20.84 -9.49 22.26
N TYR A 55 21.77 -9.96 21.42
CA TYR A 55 22.92 -10.74 21.88
C TYR A 55 23.87 -9.88 22.73
N GLY A 56 24.11 -8.63 22.32
CA GLY A 56 24.86 -7.65 23.09
C GLY A 56 24.28 -7.42 24.48
N ILE A 57 22.97 -7.19 24.59
CA ILE A 57 22.27 -7.00 25.88
C ILE A 57 22.37 -8.26 26.74
N PHE A 58 22.14 -9.45 26.16
CA PHE A 58 22.26 -10.72 26.87
C PHE A 58 23.68 -10.92 27.44
N LEU A 59 24.71 -10.73 26.61
CA LEU A 59 26.10 -10.84 27.05
C LEU A 59 26.43 -9.82 28.13
N ALA A 60 26.01 -8.56 27.97
CA ALA A 60 26.26 -7.50 28.95
C ALA A 60 25.69 -7.86 30.33
N ARG A 61 24.47 -8.40 30.38
CA ARG A 61 23.81 -8.84 31.62
C ARG A 61 24.52 -10.02 32.26
N GLN A 62 24.89 -11.04 31.48
CA GLN A 62 25.60 -12.21 32.00
C GLN A 62 27.01 -11.84 32.51
N LEU A 63 27.73 -10.96 31.81
CA LEU A 63 29.03 -10.45 32.24
C LEU A 63 28.91 -9.62 33.52
N ALA A 64 27.90 -8.74 33.62
CA ALA A 64 27.61 -7.99 34.84
C ALA A 64 27.26 -8.90 36.03
N ALA A 65 26.65 -10.06 35.78
CA ALA A 65 26.39 -11.10 36.78
C ALA A 65 27.62 -11.97 37.12
N GLY A 66 28.80 -11.68 36.55
CA GLY A 66 30.05 -12.40 36.81
C GLY A 66 30.34 -13.56 35.86
N GLY A 67 29.66 -13.62 34.70
CA GLY A 67 29.92 -14.60 33.65
C GLY A 67 31.27 -14.39 32.95
N ASN A 68 31.74 -15.43 32.25
CA ASN A 68 32.97 -15.38 31.47
C ASN A 68 32.64 -15.39 29.97
N LEU A 69 33.19 -14.43 29.21
CA LEU A 69 32.89 -14.29 27.78
C LEU A 69 33.27 -15.53 26.95
N ALA A 70 34.41 -16.17 27.23
CA ALA A 70 34.84 -17.36 26.50
C ALA A 70 33.91 -18.55 26.76
N GLU A 71 33.39 -18.70 27.99
CA GLU A 71 32.41 -19.74 28.31
C GLU A 71 31.03 -19.45 27.70
N LEU A 72 30.61 -18.17 27.67
CA LEU A 72 29.34 -17.75 27.07
C LEU A 72 29.36 -17.94 25.54
N THR A 73 30.42 -17.51 24.86
CA THR A 73 30.57 -17.73 23.41
C THR A 73 30.71 -19.21 23.04
N ALA A 74 31.24 -20.05 23.93
CA ALA A 74 31.26 -21.50 23.74
C ALA A 74 29.87 -22.15 23.91
N LEU A 75 28.96 -21.53 24.66
CA LEU A 75 27.55 -21.96 24.76
C LEU A 75 26.70 -21.49 23.58
N SER A 76 27.05 -20.34 22.98
CA SER A 76 26.33 -19.75 21.85
C SER A 76 27.22 -19.49 20.62
N PRO A 77 27.88 -20.52 20.06
CA PRO A 77 28.79 -20.37 18.94
C PRO A 77 28.10 -19.90 17.65
N ALA A 78 26.87 -20.32 17.35
CA ALA A 78 26.17 -19.89 16.14
C ALA A 78 25.80 -18.40 16.20
N LEU A 79 25.27 -17.91 17.32
CA LEU A 79 25.02 -16.48 17.55
C LEU A 79 26.29 -15.66 17.41
N PHE A 80 27.38 -16.13 18.04
CA PHE A 80 28.67 -15.45 18.00
C PHE A 80 29.25 -15.36 16.59
N LEU A 81 29.21 -16.46 15.83
CA LEU A 81 29.66 -16.49 14.43
C LEU A 81 28.84 -15.54 13.55
N VAL A 82 27.51 -15.56 13.68
CA VAL A 82 26.63 -14.69 12.89
C VAL A 82 26.89 -13.21 13.17
N THR A 83 27.03 -12.80 14.43
CA THR A 83 27.30 -11.39 14.77
C THR A 83 28.72 -10.95 14.37
N LEU A 84 29.71 -11.84 14.46
CA LEU A 84 31.07 -11.56 13.96
C LEU A 84 31.11 -11.39 12.45
N THR A 85 30.46 -12.29 11.70
CA THR A 85 30.38 -12.19 10.22
C THR A 85 29.59 -10.95 9.81
N ALA A 86 28.50 -10.62 10.51
CA ALA A 86 27.77 -9.37 10.32
C ALA A 86 28.66 -8.14 10.53
N ARG A 87 29.56 -8.18 11.52
CA ARG A 87 30.53 -7.11 11.70
C ARG A 87 31.55 -7.07 10.56
N ALA A 88 32.11 -8.22 10.16
CA ALA A 88 33.09 -8.34 9.09
C ALA A 88 32.54 -7.85 7.74
N LYS A 89 31.24 -8.04 7.49
CA LYS A 89 30.57 -7.47 6.31
C LYS A 89 30.66 -5.94 6.23
N LYS A 90 30.70 -5.24 7.37
CA LYS A 90 30.84 -3.78 7.46
C LYS A 90 32.27 -3.36 7.87
N LEU A 91 33.29 -4.16 7.54
CA LEU A 91 34.68 -3.90 7.93
C LEU A 91 35.19 -2.55 7.40
N VAL A 92 35.73 -1.73 8.30
CA VAL A 92 36.49 -0.51 7.95
C VAL A 92 37.97 -0.81 7.81
N ALA A 93 38.57 -1.40 8.85
CA ALA A 93 39.97 -1.82 8.89
C ALA A 93 40.11 -3.07 9.77
N ALA A 94 41.05 -3.96 9.41
CA ALA A 94 41.23 -5.24 10.09
C ALA A 94 41.76 -5.09 11.53
N ASP A 95 42.58 -4.07 11.79
CA ASP A 95 43.19 -3.80 13.09
C ASP A 95 42.22 -3.21 14.12
N THR A 96 41.11 -2.61 13.67
CA THR A 96 40.06 -2.07 14.55
C THR A 96 38.86 -3.01 14.71
N PHE A 97 38.88 -4.18 14.06
CA PHE A 97 37.74 -5.10 14.00
C PHE A 97 37.15 -5.43 15.38
N SER A 98 37.99 -5.83 16.34
CA SER A 98 37.53 -6.23 17.68
C SER A 98 36.91 -5.06 18.45
N ARG A 99 37.42 -3.84 18.28
CA ARG A 99 36.82 -2.63 18.86
C ARG A 99 35.45 -2.35 18.25
N GLU A 100 35.35 -2.37 16.92
CA GLU A 100 34.09 -2.10 16.23
C GLU A 100 33.03 -3.16 16.52
N TYR A 101 33.46 -4.42 16.65
CA TYR A 101 32.58 -5.51 17.07
C TYR A 101 32.00 -5.22 18.46
N LEU A 102 32.86 -4.95 19.44
CA LEU A 102 32.44 -4.63 20.81
C LEU A 102 31.55 -3.38 20.88
N GLY A 103 31.86 -2.33 20.11
CA GLY A 103 31.02 -1.14 20.00
C GLY A 103 29.64 -1.45 19.39
N GLY A 104 29.60 -2.26 18.33
CA GLY A 104 28.36 -2.67 17.67
C GLY A 104 27.40 -3.46 18.55
N ILE A 105 27.92 -4.35 19.40
CA ILE A 105 27.11 -5.10 20.38
C ILE A 105 27.03 -4.43 21.77
N GLY A 106 27.62 -3.24 21.94
CA GLY A 106 27.55 -2.47 23.19
C GLY A 106 28.32 -3.06 24.38
N LEU A 107 29.45 -3.72 24.14
CA LEU A 107 30.31 -4.35 25.16
C LEU A 107 31.68 -3.66 25.35
N ASN A 108 31.92 -2.55 24.67
CA ASN A 108 33.19 -1.78 24.71
C ASN A 108 33.63 -1.39 26.14
N ASP A 109 32.70 -1.15 27.06
CA ASP A 109 33.01 -0.80 28.46
C ASP A 109 33.24 -2.03 29.36
N LEU A 110 32.87 -3.24 28.90
CA LEU A 110 32.86 -4.48 29.70
C LEU A 110 33.94 -5.48 29.29
N VAL A 111 34.38 -5.43 28.04
CA VAL A 111 35.27 -6.42 27.42
C VAL A 111 36.43 -5.70 26.73
N SER A 112 37.65 -6.24 26.85
CA SER A 112 38.82 -5.72 26.13
C SER A 112 38.98 -6.38 24.76
N GLU A 113 39.49 -5.62 23.78
CA GLU A 113 39.78 -6.09 22.41
C GLU A 113 40.59 -7.40 22.40
N SER A 114 41.61 -7.49 23.26
CA SER A 114 42.48 -8.66 23.39
C SER A 114 41.78 -9.96 23.77
N GLN A 115 40.63 -9.89 24.46
CA GLN A 115 39.85 -11.09 24.79
C GLN A 115 39.16 -11.64 23.55
N ILE A 116 38.61 -10.77 22.70
CA ILE A 116 38.00 -11.16 21.42
C ILE A 116 39.07 -11.75 20.50
N ASP A 117 40.22 -11.09 20.39
CA ASP A 117 41.35 -11.57 19.56
C ASP A 117 41.80 -12.97 19.98
N SER A 118 41.89 -13.23 21.29
CA SER A 118 42.24 -14.56 21.82
C SER A 118 41.17 -15.60 21.49
N ILE A 119 39.88 -15.29 21.66
CA ILE A 119 38.79 -16.22 21.34
C ILE A 119 38.80 -16.54 19.83
N LEU A 120 38.98 -15.54 18.97
CA LEU A 120 39.06 -15.74 17.53
C LEU A 120 40.24 -16.64 17.14
N ALA A 121 41.42 -16.40 17.72
CA ALA A 121 42.61 -17.22 17.47
C ALA A 121 42.44 -18.67 17.96
N ASP A 122 41.82 -18.87 19.12
CA ASP A 122 41.76 -20.18 19.78
C ASP A 122 40.55 -21.03 19.34
N LYS A 123 39.42 -20.40 18.98
CA LYS A 123 38.12 -21.08 18.85
C LYS A 123 37.42 -20.95 17.51
N LEU A 124 37.78 -19.99 16.66
CA LEU A 124 37.05 -19.75 15.40
C LEU A 124 36.97 -21.01 14.51
N ALA A 125 38.11 -21.66 14.26
CA ALA A 125 38.15 -22.88 13.44
C ALA A 125 37.33 -24.04 14.05
N GLU A 126 37.32 -24.16 15.38
CA GLU A 126 36.51 -25.15 16.10
C GLU A 126 35.01 -24.88 15.90
N TYR A 127 34.57 -23.63 16.06
CA TYR A 127 33.17 -23.25 15.90
C TYR A 127 32.68 -23.43 14.45
N LEU A 128 33.49 -23.04 13.46
CA LEU A 128 33.17 -23.25 12.05
C LEU A 128 33.02 -24.75 11.71
N THR A 129 33.95 -25.57 12.20
CA THR A 129 33.90 -27.03 12.02
C THR A 129 32.64 -27.63 12.63
N ASN A 130 32.27 -27.20 13.85
CA ASN A 130 31.08 -27.68 14.56
C ASN A 130 29.76 -27.33 13.83
N MET A 131 29.76 -26.24 13.07
CA MET A 131 28.59 -25.79 12.29
C MET A 131 28.58 -26.33 10.85
N GLN A 132 29.56 -27.17 10.47
CA GLN A 132 29.71 -27.76 9.14
C GLN A 132 29.80 -26.73 7.99
N VAL A 133 30.23 -25.50 8.29
CA VAL A 133 30.55 -24.50 7.28
C VAL A 133 32.03 -24.59 6.88
N SER A 134 32.39 -23.92 5.78
CA SER A 134 33.77 -23.94 5.27
C SER A 134 34.79 -23.49 6.32
N VAL A 135 35.96 -24.13 6.38
CA VAL A 135 37.07 -23.73 7.24
C VAL A 135 38.23 -23.28 6.36
N PHE A 136 38.75 -22.09 6.65
CA PHE A 136 39.81 -21.46 5.86
C PHE A 136 41.06 -21.25 6.72
N ASP A 137 42.24 -21.46 6.12
CA ASP A 137 43.53 -21.38 6.80
C ASP A 137 44.19 -20.01 6.53
N THR A 138 43.72 -18.97 7.24
CA THR A 138 44.24 -17.59 7.17
C THR A 138 43.93 -16.85 8.48
N ASP A 139 44.23 -15.54 8.56
CA ASP A 139 43.91 -14.73 9.73
C ASP A 139 42.39 -14.69 10.01
N PRO A 140 41.96 -14.65 11.29
CA PRO A 140 40.55 -14.77 11.66
C PRO A 140 39.62 -13.72 11.04
N VAL A 141 40.11 -12.50 10.82
CA VAL A 141 39.28 -11.41 10.27
C VAL A 141 39.03 -11.66 8.77
N THR A 142 40.04 -12.06 8.02
CA THR A 142 39.87 -12.48 6.61
C THR A 142 38.95 -13.69 6.49
N VAL A 143 39.06 -14.68 7.39
CA VAL A 143 38.11 -15.82 7.44
C VAL A 143 36.68 -15.33 7.58
N LEU A 144 36.41 -14.38 8.49
CA LEU A 144 35.07 -13.81 8.69
C LEU A 144 34.59 -13.01 7.47
N CYS A 145 35.49 -12.29 6.78
CA CYS A 145 35.17 -11.58 5.54
C CYS A 145 34.77 -12.55 4.41
N TRP A 146 35.46 -13.68 4.27
CA TRP A 146 35.09 -14.73 3.32
C TRP A 146 33.76 -15.39 3.67
N HIS A 147 33.49 -15.59 4.97
CA HIS A 147 32.18 -16.07 5.41
C HIS A 147 31.06 -15.06 5.17
N ALA A 148 31.34 -13.76 5.08
CA ALA A 148 30.35 -12.75 4.72
C ALA A 148 30.00 -12.77 3.21
N GLY A 149 30.83 -13.41 2.39
CA GLY A 149 30.72 -13.44 0.93
C GLY A 149 31.25 -12.16 0.29
N PHE A 150 30.69 -11.00 0.67
CA PHE A 150 31.16 -9.68 0.25
C PHE A 150 31.29 -8.73 1.43
N VAL A 151 32.38 -7.96 1.46
CA VAL A 151 32.47 -6.77 2.32
C VAL A 151 31.75 -5.62 1.61
N ASN A 152 30.92 -4.86 2.33
CA ASN A 152 30.07 -3.81 1.73
C ASN A 152 30.87 -2.76 0.95
N THR A 153 32.12 -2.48 1.35
CA THR A 153 33.02 -1.52 0.68
C THR A 153 33.57 -2.04 -0.65
N GLU A 154 33.50 -3.35 -0.93
CA GLU A 154 33.99 -3.97 -2.16
C GLU A 154 32.93 -4.04 -3.27
N ILE A 155 31.64 -3.94 -2.92
CA ILE A 155 30.53 -4.05 -3.89
C ILE A 155 30.59 -2.96 -4.98
N PRO A 156 30.82 -1.66 -4.67
CA PRO A 156 30.94 -0.63 -5.71
C PRO A 156 32.09 -0.94 -6.67
N GLN A 157 33.26 -1.34 -6.15
CA GLN A 157 34.43 -1.69 -6.96
C GLN A 157 34.15 -2.87 -7.88
N LEU A 158 33.52 -3.94 -7.36
CA LEU A 158 33.16 -5.11 -8.16
C LEU A 158 32.24 -4.74 -9.34
N LEU A 159 31.17 -3.99 -9.07
CA LEU A 159 30.22 -3.58 -10.12
C LEU A 159 30.87 -2.68 -11.17
N GLU A 160 31.81 -1.81 -10.76
CA GLU A 160 32.56 -0.95 -11.67
C GLU A 160 33.47 -1.76 -12.61
N THR A 161 34.19 -2.74 -12.07
CA THR A 161 35.03 -3.63 -12.87
C THR A 161 34.18 -4.47 -13.84
N ILE A 162 33.03 -4.99 -13.38
CA ILE A 162 32.08 -5.71 -14.25
C ILE A 162 31.61 -4.80 -15.39
N ASP A 163 31.21 -3.56 -15.09
CA ASP A 163 30.70 -2.62 -16.09
C ASP A 163 31.78 -2.24 -17.12
N THR A 164 33.02 -2.06 -16.68
CA THR A 164 34.16 -1.73 -17.54
C THR A 164 34.48 -2.88 -18.50
N VAL A 165 34.56 -4.12 -17.99
CA VAL A 165 34.87 -5.29 -18.85
C VAL A 165 33.69 -5.61 -19.76
N ALA A 166 32.45 -5.49 -19.28
CA ALA A 166 31.24 -5.71 -20.08
C ALA A 166 31.09 -4.69 -21.22
N ALA A 167 31.72 -3.52 -21.14
CA ALA A 167 31.74 -2.55 -22.24
C ALA A 167 32.63 -3.01 -23.42
N GLU A 168 33.59 -3.91 -23.17
CA GLU A 168 34.54 -4.41 -24.17
C GLU A 168 34.27 -5.86 -24.61
N HIS A 169 33.66 -6.68 -23.74
CA HIS A 169 33.43 -8.10 -23.96
C HIS A 169 31.98 -8.50 -23.59
N ASP A 170 31.29 -9.22 -24.49
CA ASP A 170 30.00 -9.83 -24.17
C ASP A 170 30.19 -10.96 -23.14
N ASN A 171 29.48 -10.87 -22.00
CA ASN A 171 29.48 -11.83 -20.88
C ASN A 171 30.84 -12.01 -20.17
N PRO A 172 31.27 -11.03 -19.34
CA PRO A 172 32.50 -11.15 -18.56
C PRO A 172 32.46 -12.35 -17.61
N THR A 173 33.52 -13.15 -17.58
CA THR A 173 33.71 -14.19 -16.57
C THR A 173 34.45 -13.62 -15.36
N ILE A 174 34.32 -14.29 -14.21
CA ILE A 174 34.97 -13.84 -12.96
C ILE A 174 36.50 -13.73 -13.10
N ASP A 175 37.12 -14.56 -13.94
CA ASP A 175 38.56 -14.58 -14.16
C ASP A 175 39.04 -13.44 -15.07
N ASP A 176 38.13 -12.73 -15.75
CA ASP A 176 38.43 -11.56 -16.58
C ASP A 176 38.53 -10.27 -15.74
N LEU A 177 38.19 -10.32 -14.45
CA LEU A 177 38.01 -9.15 -13.59
C LEU A 177 39.18 -8.94 -12.63
N GLU A 178 39.55 -7.68 -12.41
CA GLU A 178 40.35 -7.29 -11.25
C GLU A 178 39.47 -7.25 -9.99
N LEU A 179 39.38 -8.39 -9.30
CA LEU A 179 38.52 -8.55 -8.13
C LEU A 179 39.01 -7.74 -6.91
N PRO A 180 38.10 -7.21 -6.07
CA PRO A 180 38.44 -6.58 -4.78
C PRO A 180 39.22 -7.51 -3.84
N HIS A 181 39.95 -6.94 -2.88
CA HIS A 181 40.96 -7.65 -2.08
C HIS A 181 40.47 -8.94 -1.40
N TYR A 182 39.41 -8.87 -0.59
CA TYR A 182 38.88 -10.01 0.14
C TYR A 182 38.15 -10.98 -0.78
N PHE A 183 37.36 -10.47 -1.73
CA PHE A 183 36.64 -11.31 -2.69
C PHE A 183 37.60 -12.08 -3.64
N SER A 184 38.71 -11.46 -4.04
CA SER A 184 39.78 -12.11 -4.81
C SER A 184 40.40 -13.28 -4.03
N GLY A 185 40.68 -13.07 -2.74
CA GLY A 185 41.13 -14.14 -1.85
C GLY A 185 40.10 -15.27 -1.73
N PHE A 186 38.82 -14.93 -1.59
CA PHE A 186 37.74 -15.90 -1.48
C PHE A 186 37.59 -16.77 -2.74
N HIS A 187 37.67 -16.16 -3.93
CA HIS A 187 37.65 -16.86 -5.22
C HIS A 187 38.75 -17.89 -5.36
N GLN A 188 39.95 -17.61 -4.84
CA GLN A 188 41.08 -18.54 -4.90
C GLN A 188 40.90 -19.79 -4.03
N VAL A 189 40.11 -19.69 -2.95
CA VAL A 189 39.98 -20.76 -1.94
C VAL A 189 38.63 -21.47 -1.98
N SER A 190 37.61 -20.91 -2.63
CA SER A 190 36.27 -21.48 -2.66
C SER A 190 35.59 -21.32 -4.03
N PRO A 191 35.08 -22.40 -4.65
CA PRO A 191 34.31 -22.31 -5.88
C PRO A 191 32.95 -21.58 -5.70
N HIS A 192 32.51 -21.39 -4.45
CA HIS A 192 31.27 -20.67 -4.13
C HIS A 192 31.30 -19.19 -4.52
N ALA A 193 32.50 -18.58 -4.59
CA ALA A 193 32.65 -17.20 -5.06
C ALA A 193 32.10 -17.00 -6.47
N ALA A 194 32.28 -17.99 -7.35
CA ALA A 194 31.74 -17.96 -8.71
C ALA A 194 30.20 -17.96 -8.71
N THR A 195 29.56 -18.70 -7.81
CA THR A 195 28.08 -18.70 -7.65
C THR A 195 27.56 -17.33 -7.21
N LEU A 196 28.21 -16.70 -6.23
CA LEU A 196 27.86 -15.34 -5.81
C LEU A 196 28.04 -14.32 -6.93
N TYR A 197 29.14 -14.40 -7.69
CA TYR A 197 29.37 -13.57 -8.86
C TYR A 197 28.27 -13.72 -9.92
N GLN A 198 27.87 -14.95 -10.24
CA GLN A 198 26.77 -15.21 -11.19
C GLN A 198 25.44 -14.64 -10.70
N GLY A 199 25.17 -14.69 -9.39
CA GLY A 199 23.99 -14.03 -8.81
C GLY A 199 24.03 -12.50 -8.92
N VAL A 200 25.21 -11.88 -8.75
CA VAL A 200 25.42 -10.43 -8.97
C VAL A 200 25.17 -10.08 -10.43
N MET A 201 25.67 -10.87 -11.38
CA MET A 201 25.41 -10.69 -12.81
C MET A 201 23.92 -10.82 -13.14
N ALA A 202 23.24 -11.86 -12.64
CA ALA A 202 21.81 -12.06 -12.87
C ALA A 202 20.98 -10.85 -12.39
N LEU A 203 21.29 -10.32 -11.21
CA LEU A 203 20.63 -9.11 -10.69
C LEU A 203 20.98 -7.88 -11.52
N ARG A 204 22.24 -7.70 -11.90
CA ARG A 204 22.69 -6.59 -12.76
C ARG A 204 21.96 -6.60 -14.10
N ASP A 205 21.96 -7.73 -14.80
CA ASP A 205 21.34 -7.86 -16.12
C ASP A 205 19.82 -7.71 -16.06
N PHE A 206 19.21 -8.13 -14.94
CA PHE A 206 17.82 -7.83 -14.65
C PHE A 206 17.54 -6.31 -14.58
N THR A 207 18.47 -5.51 -14.06
CA THR A 207 18.31 -4.04 -14.07
C THR A 207 18.40 -3.43 -15.46
N ILE A 208 19.24 -4.00 -16.34
CA ILE A 208 19.42 -3.56 -17.73
C ILE A 208 18.18 -3.90 -18.57
N THR A 209 17.62 -5.09 -18.38
CA THR A 209 16.40 -5.53 -19.09
C THR A 209 15.16 -4.74 -18.66
N HIS A 210 15.18 -4.16 -17.46
CA HIS A 210 14.02 -3.51 -16.84
C HIS A 210 14.34 -2.12 -16.22
N PRO A 211 14.94 -1.17 -16.95
CA PRO A 211 15.59 0.02 -16.38
C PRO A 211 14.66 0.95 -15.58
N GLN A 212 13.36 0.93 -15.86
CA GLN A 212 12.38 1.81 -15.23
C GLN A 212 11.56 1.16 -14.11
N SER A 213 11.66 -0.17 -13.92
CA SER A 213 10.81 -0.90 -12.98
C SER A 213 11.42 -2.19 -12.41
N TRP A 214 12.72 -2.48 -12.66
CA TRP A 214 13.41 -3.66 -12.13
C TRP A 214 13.33 -3.73 -10.61
N PHE A 215 13.39 -2.58 -9.93
CA PHE A 215 13.34 -2.55 -8.48
C PHE A 215 12.00 -3.05 -7.96
N ASP A 216 10.91 -2.93 -8.74
CA ASP A 216 9.53 -3.24 -8.34
C ASP A 216 9.04 -4.62 -8.74
N ARG A 217 9.76 -5.29 -9.65
CA ARG A 217 9.45 -6.64 -10.08
C ARG A 217 9.91 -7.67 -9.05
N ASP A 218 9.24 -8.83 -9.02
CA ASP A 218 9.74 -9.98 -8.28
C ASP A 218 11.10 -10.42 -8.83
N ARG A 219 12.00 -10.83 -7.94
CA ARG A 219 13.38 -11.25 -8.25
C ARG A 219 13.66 -12.68 -7.81
N LYS A 220 12.68 -13.39 -7.24
CA LYS A 220 12.84 -14.79 -6.79
C LYS A 220 13.13 -15.76 -7.93
N HIS A 221 12.82 -15.39 -9.17
CA HIS A 221 13.10 -16.19 -10.37
C HIS A 221 14.54 -16.05 -10.89
N LEU A 222 15.37 -15.19 -10.29
CA LEU A 222 16.76 -15.02 -10.70
C LEU A 222 17.60 -16.21 -10.23
N GLU A 223 18.32 -16.83 -11.15
CA GLU A 223 19.15 -18.01 -10.91
C GLU A 223 20.61 -17.75 -11.35
N PRO A 224 21.61 -17.90 -10.46
CA PRO A 224 21.50 -18.23 -9.04
C PRO A 224 20.91 -17.09 -8.21
N GLN A 225 20.09 -17.43 -7.22
CA GLN A 225 19.57 -16.44 -6.26
C GLN A 225 20.65 -16.03 -5.26
N LEU A 226 20.85 -14.71 -5.08
CA LEU A 226 21.71 -14.18 -4.03
C LEU A 226 21.04 -14.30 -2.65
N PRO A 227 21.80 -14.62 -1.57
CA PRO A 227 21.28 -14.50 -0.21
C PRO A 227 20.75 -13.09 0.08
N THR A 228 19.64 -12.96 0.81
CA THR A 228 18.91 -11.68 0.99
C THR A 228 19.82 -10.52 1.38
N ALA A 229 20.71 -10.69 2.36
CA ALA A 229 21.60 -9.62 2.80
C ALA A 229 22.56 -9.12 1.70
N ILE A 230 23.02 -10.01 0.81
CA ILE A 230 23.90 -9.67 -0.32
C ILE A 230 23.07 -9.04 -1.43
N ALA A 231 21.93 -9.64 -1.77
CA ALA A 231 20.98 -9.12 -2.75
C ALA A 231 20.54 -7.69 -2.42
N ASP A 232 20.25 -7.40 -1.15
CA ASP A 232 19.86 -6.07 -0.67
C ASP A 232 20.98 -5.05 -0.81
N ALA A 233 22.24 -5.43 -0.49
CA ALA A 233 23.38 -4.54 -0.62
C ALA A 233 23.69 -4.21 -2.09
N VAL A 234 23.66 -5.21 -2.97
CA VAL A 234 23.88 -5.04 -4.42
C VAL A 234 22.72 -4.26 -5.05
N ALA A 235 21.48 -4.55 -4.66
CA ALA A 235 20.31 -3.81 -5.15
C ALA A 235 20.29 -2.37 -4.65
N ALA A 236 20.70 -2.11 -3.41
CA ALA A 236 20.88 -0.75 -2.91
C ALA A 236 21.89 -0.01 -3.77
N GLU A 237 23.08 -0.60 -4.01
CA GLU A 237 24.14 -0.02 -4.84
C GLU A 237 23.65 0.26 -6.28
N LEU A 238 23.04 -0.70 -6.95
CA LEU A 238 22.50 -0.53 -8.32
C LEU A 238 21.36 0.49 -8.40
N ARG A 239 20.59 0.66 -7.31
CA ARG A 239 19.55 1.69 -7.21
C ARG A 239 20.14 3.07 -7.03
N GLU A 240 21.22 3.20 -6.26
CA GLU A 240 21.89 4.49 -6.08
C GLU A 240 22.71 4.88 -7.31
N ARG A 241 23.44 3.91 -7.88
CA ARG A 241 24.41 4.06 -8.95
C ARG A 241 24.09 2.99 -10.01
N PRO A 242 23.26 3.33 -11.02
CA PRO A 242 22.87 2.41 -12.08
C PRO A 242 24.07 1.84 -12.84
N VAL A 243 23.82 0.78 -13.61
CA VAL A 243 24.83 0.18 -14.52
C VAL A 243 25.45 1.25 -15.42
N GLY A 244 26.78 1.24 -15.52
CA GLY A 244 27.57 2.22 -16.28
C GLY A 244 27.96 3.48 -15.52
N THR A 245 27.71 3.55 -14.21
CA THR A 245 28.25 4.64 -13.36
C THR A 245 29.76 4.50 -13.23
N GLU A 246 30.52 5.51 -13.63
CA GLU A 246 31.98 5.61 -13.43
C GLU A 246 32.31 6.09 -12.01
N ASP A 247 33.47 5.68 -11.46
CA ASP A 247 33.94 6.03 -10.12
C ASP A 247 32.87 5.83 -9.04
N ARG A 248 32.32 4.59 -8.97
CA ARG A 248 31.14 4.28 -8.13
C ARG A 248 31.38 4.62 -6.65
N ALA A 249 32.63 4.52 -6.19
CA ALA A 249 32.99 4.83 -4.82
C ALA A 249 32.77 6.30 -4.47
N ALA A 250 33.19 7.23 -5.35
CA ALA A 250 33.03 8.67 -5.18
C ALA A 250 31.63 9.15 -5.59
N ALA A 251 31.04 8.51 -6.60
CA ALA A 251 29.83 8.97 -7.26
C ALA A 251 28.66 9.20 -6.31
N VAL A 252 27.99 10.35 -6.49
CA VAL A 252 26.74 10.67 -5.78
C VAL A 252 25.63 9.71 -6.23
N GLY A 253 25.58 9.41 -7.53
CA GLY A 253 24.58 8.55 -8.16
C GLY A 253 23.34 9.31 -8.63
N VAL A 254 22.19 8.65 -8.61
CA VAL A 254 20.91 9.19 -9.10
C VAL A 254 19.94 9.45 -7.95
N ALA A 255 19.05 10.42 -8.13
CA ALA A 255 17.98 10.70 -7.17
C ALA A 255 16.95 9.55 -7.11
N ASN A 256 16.42 9.27 -5.91
CA ASN A 256 15.48 8.17 -5.70
C ASN A 256 14.06 8.63 -6.04
N ARG A 257 13.35 7.85 -6.86
CA ARG A 257 11.90 8.01 -7.03
C ARG A 257 11.14 7.12 -6.05
N GLU A 258 10.02 7.63 -5.52
CA GLU A 258 9.01 6.77 -4.90
C GLU A 258 8.30 6.02 -6.01
N LEU A 259 8.56 4.71 -6.11
CA LEU A 259 8.04 3.87 -7.21
C LEU A 259 6.87 2.98 -6.80
N ARG A 260 6.68 2.81 -5.49
CA ARG A 260 5.74 1.83 -4.94
C ARG A 260 4.67 2.51 -4.09
N PRO A 261 3.43 2.00 -4.11
CA PRO A 261 2.44 2.37 -3.13
C PRO A 261 2.92 2.03 -1.71
N ARG A 262 2.64 2.91 -0.75
CA ARG A 262 3.00 2.68 0.66
C ARG A 262 1.98 3.24 1.62
N LEU A 263 1.96 2.67 2.82
CA LEU A 263 1.17 3.16 3.92
C LEU A 263 1.80 4.44 4.51
N ILE A 264 0.97 5.45 4.72
CA ILE A 264 1.34 6.67 5.44
C ILE A 264 0.29 6.99 6.51
N LEU A 265 0.72 7.69 7.55
CA LEU A 265 -0.13 8.29 8.56
C LEU A 265 -0.15 9.81 8.35
N ASP A 266 -1.32 10.36 8.04
CA ASP A 266 -1.57 11.80 8.10
C ASP A 266 -2.02 12.17 9.52
N PRO A 267 -1.12 12.72 10.36
CA PRO A 267 -1.46 13.05 11.74
C PRO A 267 -2.37 14.26 11.86
N VAL A 268 -2.39 15.14 10.85
CA VAL A 268 -3.19 16.37 10.87
C VAL A 268 -4.65 16.02 10.59
N ARG A 269 -4.87 15.16 9.60
CA ARG A 269 -6.19 14.62 9.26
C ARG A 269 -6.63 13.45 10.14
N LYS A 270 -5.71 12.89 10.93
CA LYS A 270 -5.90 11.65 11.72
C LYS A 270 -6.36 10.48 10.85
N LYS A 271 -5.69 10.29 9.71
CA LYS A 271 -6.02 9.28 8.69
C LYS A 271 -4.83 8.39 8.41
N VAL A 272 -5.10 7.10 8.23
CA VAL A 272 -4.18 6.17 7.58
C VAL A 272 -4.51 6.19 6.09
N CYS A 273 -3.50 6.44 5.26
CA CYS A 273 -3.65 6.54 3.82
C CYS A 273 -2.71 5.59 3.09
N LEU A 274 -3.17 5.06 1.97
CA LEU A 274 -2.34 4.45 0.94
C LEU A 274 -1.91 5.57 -0.02
N ARG A 275 -0.61 5.85 -0.08
CA ARG A 275 -0.06 6.77 -1.08
C ARG A 275 0.20 6.02 -2.37
N LEU A 276 -0.38 6.47 -3.47
CA LEU A 276 -0.01 6.07 -4.82
C LEU A 276 1.18 6.93 -5.29
N PRO A 277 2.23 6.32 -5.84
CA PRO A 277 3.43 7.03 -6.26
C PRO A 277 3.17 7.89 -7.50
N GLU A 278 4.01 8.89 -7.70
CA GLU A 278 4.04 9.68 -8.94
C GLU A 278 4.51 8.79 -10.09
N GLN A 279 3.78 8.81 -11.19
CA GLN A 279 4.11 8.05 -12.40
C GLN A 279 4.25 8.99 -13.59
N ARG A 280 5.13 8.64 -14.52
CA ARG A 280 5.32 9.46 -15.73
C ARG A 280 4.04 9.41 -16.57
N VAL A 281 3.43 10.55 -16.82
CA VAL A 281 2.14 10.60 -17.52
C VAL A 281 2.33 10.21 -19.00
N PRO A 282 1.56 9.23 -19.52
CA PRO A 282 1.63 8.82 -20.92
C PRO A 282 1.11 9.92 -21.85
N ALA A 283 1.32 9.77 -23.16
CA ALA A 283 0.89 10.75 -24.16
C ALA A 283 -0.64 11.03 -24.13
N ARG A 284 -1.46 10.06 -23.72
CA ARG A 284 -2.91 10.18 -23.55
C ARG A 284 -3.36 10.84 -22.23
N GLY A 285 -2.43 11.23 -21.34
CA GLY A 285 -2.67 12.27 -20.33
C GLY A 285 -3.01 11.85 -18.89
N GLU A 286 -3.24 10.56 -18.59
CA GLU A 286 -3.56 10.09 -17.23
C GLU A 286 -3.01 8.67 -16.95
N ILE A 287 -2.85 8.35 -15.66
CA ILE A 287 -2.53 7.02 -15.15
C ILE A 287 -3.79 6.44 -14.49
N THR A 288 -4.11 5.18 -14.80
CA THR A 288 -5.27 4.49 -14.22
C THR A 288 -4.84 3.45 -13.21
N TRP A 289 -5.39 3.56 -12.00
CA TRP A 289 -5.12 2.69 -10.88
C TRP A 289 -6.35 1.88 -10.52
N ARG A 290 -6.18 0.59 -10.21
CA ARG A 290 -7.17 -0.19 -9.47
C ARG A 290 -6.65 -0.41 -8.06
N VAL A 291 -7.46 -0.10 -7.07
CA VAL A 291 -7.13 -0.31 -5.66
C VAL A 291 -8.20 -1.19 -5.03
N SER A 292 -7.79 -2.38 -4.61
CA SER A 292 -8.66 -3.44 -4.10
C SER A 292 -8.49 -3.58 -2.59
N LEU A 293 -9.57 -3.30 -1.87
CA LEU A 293 -9.66 -3.38 -0.42
C LEU A 293 -10.59 -4.55 -0.05
N GLU A 294 -10.03 -5.67 0.41
CA GLU A 294 -10.79 -6.89 0.76
C GLU A 294 -11.83 -7.29 -0.31
N GLY A 295 -11.37 -7.39 -1.56
CA GLY A 295 -12.19 -7.73 -2.72
C GLY A 295 -12.99 -6.56 -3.33
N SER A 296 -13.02 -5.36 -2.73
CA SER A 296 -13.67 -4.20 -3.34
C SER A 296 -12.68 -3.37 -4.14
N THR A 297 -12.77 -3.46 -5.47
CA THR A 297 -11.93 -2.68 -6.40
C THR A 297 -12.53 -1.29 -6.65
N THR A 298 -11.73 -0.25 -6.45
CA THR A 298 -12.06 1.13 -6.85
C THR A 298 -11.05 1.63 -7.88
N VAL A 299 -11.54 2.27 -8.95
CA VAL A 299 -10.68 2.86 -9.98
C VAL A 299 -10.34 4.30 -9.60
N TYR A 300 -9.06 4.62 -9.56
CA TYR A 300 -8.54 5.98 -9.39
C TYR A 300 -7.80 6.42 -10.65
N ARG A 301 -7.79 7.72 -10.90
CA ARG A 301 -7.05 8.33 -12.02
C ARG A 301 -6.20 9.47 -11.50
N THR A 302 -4.97 9.56 -11.98
CA THR A 302 -4.04 10.63 -11.64
C THR A 302 -3.47 11.22 -12.93
N GLY A 303 -3.48 12.54 -13.04
CA GLY A 303 -2.90 13.27 -14.17
C GLY A 303 -1.83 14.25 -13.70
N ARG A 304 -1.28 15.02 -14.63
CA ARG A 304 -0.40 16.15 -14.27
C ARG A 304 -1.19 17.20 -13.51
N ALA A 305 -0.67 17.67 -12.39
CA ALA A 305 -1.30 18.78 -11.69
C ALA A 305 -1.30 20.05 -12.55
N TRP A 306 -2.32 20.89 -12.41
CA TRP A 306 -2.38 22.15 -13.16
C TRP A 306 -1.22 23.08 -12.78
N GLY A 307 -0.37 23.40 -13.77
CA GLY A 307 0.83 24.20 -13.60
C GLY A 307 2.11 23.41 -13.34
N ASP A 308 2.01 22.10 -13.22
CA ASP A 308 3.15 21.19 -13.18
C ASP A 308 3.78 21.03 -14.57
N VAL A 309 5.11 21.07 -14.61
CA VAL A 309 5.94 20.97 -15.82
C VAL A 309 6.92 19.79 -15.75
N THR A 310 6.93 19.04 -14.64
CA THR A 310 7.83 17.90 -14.41
C THR A 310 7.55 16.72 -15.34
N GLY A 311 6.31 16.61 -15.81
CA GLY A 311 5.85 15.51 -16.67
C GLY A 311 5.28 14.31 -15.91
N TYR A 312 5.22 14.37 -14.59
CA TYR A 312 4.71 13.32 -13.71
C TYR A 312 3.26 13.56 -13.28
N ALA A 313 2.56 12.48 -12.92
CA ALA A 313 1.25 12.56 -12.31
C ALA A 313 1.38 13.01 -10.85
N GLU A 314 0.34 13.66 -10.33
CA GLU A 314 0.28 13.94 -8.89
C GLU A 314 0.26 12.65 -8.07
N SER A 315 0.93 12.65 -6.92
CA SER A 315 0.77 11.60 -5.93
C SER A 315 -0.63 11.66 -5.33
N LEU A 316 -1.24 10.49 -5.10
CA LEU A 316 -2.61 10.39 -4.60
C LEU A 316 -2.65 9.64 -3.26
N ASP A 317 -3.11 10.32 -2.22
CA ASP A 317 -3.32 9.72 -0.90
C ASP A 317 -4.77 9.22 -0.75
N ILE A 318 -4.95 7.91 -0.79
CA ILE A 318 -6.25 7.24 -0.61
C ILE A 318 -6.44 6.90 0.86
N THR A 319 -7.48 7.45 1.49
CA THR A 319 -7.81 7.14 2.89
C THR A 319 -8.32 5.71 3.03
N LEU A 320 -7.71 4.92 3.92
CA LEU A 320 -8.21 3.60 4.27
C LEU A 320 -9.38 3.74 5.26
N PRO A 321 -10.60 3.29 4.90
CA PRO A 321 -11.79 3.56 5.70
C PRO A 321 -11.86 2.77 7.00
N ARG A 322 -11.15 1.64 7.09
CA ARG A 322 -11.09 0.72 8.24
C ARG A 322 -9.76 -0.08 8.21
N PRO A 323 -9.34 -0.74 9.29
CA PRO A 323 -8.23 -1.69 9.24
C PRO A 323 -8.56 -2.85 8.29
N VAL A 324 -7.57 -3.23 7.48
CA VAL A 324 -7.60 -4.38 6.56
C VAL A 324 -6.27 -5.11 6.68
N ARG A 325 -6.20 -6.38 6.25
CA ARG A 325 -4.92 -7.14 6.27
C ARG A 325 -3.93 -6.62 5.24
N GLU A 326 -4.41 -6.35 4.03
CA GLU A 326 -3.61 -5.94 2.89
C GLU A 326 -4.44 -5.14 1.87
N VAL A 327 -3.76 -4.48 0.95
CA VAL A 327 -4.37 -3.74 -0.17
C VAL A 327 -3.65 -4.09 -1.46
N THR A 328 -4.39 -4.52 -2.47
CA THR A 328 -3.82 -4.71 -3.81
C THR A 328 -3.95 -3.44 -4.63
N VAL A 329 -2.88 -3.04 -5.29
CA VAL A 329 -2.83 -1.87 -6.19
C VAL A 329 -2.35 -2.34 -7.55
N GLU A 330 -3.08 -2.00 -8.61
CA GLU A 330 -2.68 -2.26 -9.99
C GLU A 330 -2.54 -0.93 -10.72
N ASP A 331 -1.38 -0.69 -11.32
CA ASP A 331 -1.16 0.33 -12.34
C ASP A 331 -1.45 -0.30 -13.71
N LEU A 332 -2.62 0.03 -14.26
CA LEU A 332 -3.05 -0.50 -15.56
C LEU A 332 -2.28 0.12 -16.74
N SER A 333 -1.69 1.29 -16.54
CA SER A 333 -0.94 2.00 -17.59
C SER A 333 0.45 1.39 -17.79
N ASN A 334 1.06 0.89 -16.72
CA ASN A 334 2.40 0.28 -16.75
C ASN A 334 2.40 -1.25 -16.52
N HIS A 335 1.23 -1.86 -16.29
CA HIS A 335 1.05 -3.29 -16.02
C HIS A 335 1.83 -3.78 -14.79
N ILE A 336 1.73 -3.04 -13.68
CA ILE A 336 2.41 -3.37 -12.42
C ILE A 336 1.37 -3.61 -11.34
N THR A 337 1.57 -4.66 -10.53
CA THR A 337 0.71 -4.98 -9.38
C THR A 337 1.54 -5.00 -8.10
N TRP A 338 1.00 -4.43 -7.03
CA TRP A 338 1.57 -4.45 -5.70
C TRP A 338 0.57 -4.99 -4.69
N ASN A 339 1.02 -5.85 -3.79
CA ASN A 339 0.28 -6.19 -2.57
C ASN A 339 0.92 -5.45 -1.39
N VAL A 340 0.18 -4.52 -0.78
CA VAL A 340 0.65 -3.66 0.31
C VAL A 340 0.12 -4.20 1.63
N PRO A 341 0.98 -4.79 2.49
CA PRO A 341 0.54 -5.23 3.81
C PRO A 341 0.12 -4.03 4.66
N VAL A 342 -0.99 -4.16 5.38
CA VAL A 342 -1.51 -3.14 6.28
C VAL A 342 -1.47 -3.65 7.71
N VAL A 343 -2.44 -4.44 8.18
CA VAL A 343 -2.46 -4.98 9.54
C VAL A 343 -2.09 -6.46 9.54
N ASN A 344 -1.03 -6.82 10.27
CA ASN A 344 -0.74 -8.21 10.58
C ASN A 344 -1.58 -8.66 11.80
N THR A 345 -2.38 -9.71 11.63
CA THR A 345 -3.26 -10.24 12.68
C THR A 345 -2.49 -10.70 13.92
N ASN A 346 -1.32 -11.31 13.73
CA ASN A 346 -0.47 -11.80 14.83
C ASN A 346 0.35 -10.69 15.49
N ASP A 347 0.40 -9.52 14.85
CA ASP A 347 1.25 -8.40 15.25
C ASP A 347 0.55 -7.06 14.92
N PRO A 348 -0.54 -6.72 15.65
CA PRO A 348 -1.43 -5.63 15.29
C PRO A 348 -0.85 -4.26 15.69
N ILE A 349 0.35 -3.94 15.23
CA ILE A 349 1.04 -2.67 15.45
C ILE A 349 1.54 -2.09 14.15
N LEU A 350 1.18 -0.83 13.88
CA LEU A 350 1.69 -0.06 12.76
C LEU A 350 2.61 1.04 13.29
N LEU A 351 3.81 1.13 12.71
CA LEU A 351 4.83 2.07 13.12
C LEU A 351 5.06 3.09 12.02
N PHE A 352 5.07 4.36 12.40
CA PHE A 352 5.35 5.47 11.48
C PHE A 352 6.44 6.37 12.06
N ASN A 353 7.30 6.89 11.20
CA ASN A 353 8.24 7.94 11.59
C ASN A 353 7.49 9.27 11.86
N LYS A 354 8.20 10.29 12.35
CA LYS A 354 7.63 11.62 12.63
C LYS A 354 6.92 12.26 11.42
N ARG A 355 7.40 11.99 10.20
CA ARG A 355 6.83 12.51 8.94
C ARG A 355 5.59 11.72 8.48
N GLY A 356 5.25 10.62 9.14
CA GLY A 356 4.12 9.76 8.80
C GLY A 356 4.44 8.64 7.82
N GLY A 357 5.71 8.46 7.40
CA GLY A 357 6.10 7.31 6.58
C GLY A 357 6.14 6.02 7.41
N SER A 358 5.60 4.93 6.88
CA SER A 358 5.61 3.64 7.57
C SER A 358 7.03 3.08 7.73
N VAL A 359 7.28 2.51 8.91
CA VAL A 359 8.47 1.74 9.29
C VAL A 359 8.03 0.42 9.97
N THR A 360 6.78 -0.02 9.72
CA THR A 360 6.17 -1.19 10.35
C THR A 360 6.92 -2.48 10.02
N ASP A 361 7.44 -2.59 8.81
CA ASP A 361 8.16 -3.75 8.28
C ASP A 361 9.57 -3.90 8.86
N LYS A 362 10.09 -2.88 9.56
CA LYS A 362 11.45 -2.87 10.08
C LYS A 362 11.55 -3.62 11.40
N LYS A 363 12.48 -4.58 11.47
CA LYS A 363 12.85 -5.32 12.69
C LYS A 363 13.73 -4.47 13.62
N SER A 364 14.45 -3.50 13.06
CA SER A 364 15.32 -2.55 13.78
C SER A 364 14.85 -1.11 13.52
N LEU A 365 14.60 -0.35 14.59
CA LEU A 365 14.08 1.02 14.54
C LEU A 365 15.20 2.03 14.85
N HIS A 366 15.50 2.90 13.88
CA HIS A 366 16.53 3.94 14.00
C HIS A 366 15.97 5.35 14.21
N HIS A 367 14.83 5.46 14.89
CA HIS A 367 14.16 6.73 15.14
C HIS A 367 13.90 6.94 16.63
N GLN A 368 14.36 8.06 17.19
CA GLN A 368 14.06 8.42 18.60
C GLN A 368 12.58 8.71 18.83
N ARG A 369 11.85 9.11 17.79
CA ARG A 369 10.43 9.46 17.87
C ARG A 369 9.65 8.75 16.79
N ILE A 370 8.68 7.96 17.22
CA ILE A 370 7.79 7.20 16.35
C ILE A 370 6.34 7.48 16.70
N ARG A 371 5.45 7.09 15.80
CA ARG A 371 4.02 6.95 16.06
C ARG A 371 3.65 5.49 15.96
N ALA A 372 3.13 4.94 17.04
CA ALA A 372 2.67 3.56 17.10
C ALA A 372 1.13 3.55 17.11
N LEU A 373 0.53 2.91 16.11
CA LEU A 373 -0.92 2.72 16.00
C LEU A 373 -1.24 1.27 16.36
N ILE A 374 -2.01 1.08 17.43
CA ILE A 374 -2.35 -0.22 18.01
C ILE A 374 -3.85 -0.27 18.38
N PRO A 375 -4.43 -1.47 18.58
CA PRO A 375 -5.73 -1.63 19.23
C PRO A 375 -5.75 -0.92 20.59
N ALA A 376 -6.86 -0.26 20.92
CA ALA A 376 -6.99 0.56 22.13
C ALA A 376 -6.81 -0.20 23.45
N GLU A 377 -7.09 -1.51 23.42
CA GLU A 377 -6.94 -2.41 24.57
C GLU A 377 -5.49 -2.93 24.75
N ASN A 378 -4.63 -2.73 23.74
CA ASN A 378 -3.24 -3.14 23.84
C ASN A 378 -2.38 -2.08 24.53
N ARG A 379 -1.29 -2.53 25.16
CA ARG A 379 -0.24 -1.69 25.72
C ARG A 379 1.05 -1.79 24.88
N LEU A 380 1.85 -0.73 24.90
CA LEU A 380 3.20 -0.71 24.34
C LEU A 380 4.20 -1.10 25.41
N VAL A 381 5.09 -2.04 25.10
CA VAL A 381 5.98 -2.65 26.11
C VAL A 381 7.39 -2.77 25.56
N ASP A 382 8.37 -2.41 26.39
CA ASP A 382 9.76 -2.84 26.24
C ASP A 382 9.90 -4.22 26.86
N VAL A 383 9.87 -5.25 26.01
CA VAL A 383 9.92 -6.67 26.42
C VAL A 383 11.28 -7.02 27.04
N VAL A 384 12.35 -6.38 26.58
CA VAL A 384 13.71 -6.60 27.09
C VAL A 384 13.83 -6.18 28.56
N HIS A 385 13.17 -5.08 28.95
CA HIS A 385 13.18 -4.56 30.32
C HIS A 385 11.92 -4.87 31.14
N ASP A 386 10.91 -5.51 30.52
CA ASP A 386 9.57 -5.71 31.08
C ASP A 386 8.95 -4.40 31.60
N MET A 387 9.01 -3.35 30.78
CA MET A 387 8.55 -2.00 31.14
C MET A 387 7.48 -1.49 30.17
N ASP A 388 6.39 -0.93 30.71
CA ASP A 388 5.38 -0.24 29.90
C ASP A 388 5.93 1.08 29.34
N ILE A 389 5.79 1.26 28.03
CA ILE A 389 6.21 2.47 27.33
C ILE A 389 5.06 3.49 27.37
N GLN A 390 5.27 4.59 28.09
CA GLN A 390 4.26 5.63 28.25
C GLN A 390 4.26 6.59 27.05
N PRO A 391 3.12 6.76 26.35
CA PRO A 391 3.04 7.67 25.21
C PRO A 391 3.08 9.14 25.67
N VAL A 392 3.73 10.00 24.89
CA VAL A 392 3.76 11.45 25.13
C VAL A 392 2.40 12.08 24.88
N SER A 393 1.69 11.58 23.87
CA SER A 393 0.33 11.98 23.53
C SER A 393 -0.32 10.92 22.65
N SER A 394 -1.65 10.92 22.59
CA SER A 394 -2.42 9.94 21.83
C SER A 394 -3.59 10.60 21.10
N PHE A 395 -4.02 10.02 19.99
CA PHE A 395 -5.23 10.43 19.28
C PHE A 395 -5.88 9.24 18.55
N THR A 396 -7.19 9.28 18.40
CA THR A 396 -7.96 8.30 17.62
C THR A 396 -7.77 8.53 16.11
N ILE A 397 -7.88 7.46 15.33
CA ILE A 397 -7.84 7.51 13.86
C ILE A 397 -9.27 7.52 13.31
N ASP A 398 -9.58 8.48 12.44
CA ASP A 398 -10.92 8.61 11.87
C ASP A 398 -11.22 7.43 10.94
N GLY A 399 -12.22 6.61 11.29
CA GLY A 399 -12.65 5.42 10.52
C GLY A 399 -12.10 4.09 11.08
N TRP A 400 -11.12 4.14 11.97
CA TRP A 400 -10.56 2.96 12.62
C TRP A 400 -11.01 2.91 14.08
N ASP A 401 -12.29 2.62 14.27
CA ASP A 401 -12.88 2.54 15.61
C ASP A 401 -12.14 1.49 16.45
N GLY A 402 -11.80 1.86 17.69
CA GLY A 402 -11.05 0.99 18.61
C GLY A 402 -9.54 0.89 18.34
N TRP A 403 -8.99 1.72 17.45
CA TRP A 403 -7.54 1.91 17.30
C TRP A 403 -7.10 3.29 17.82
N VAL A 404 -5.91 3.34 18.43
CA VAL A 404 -5.31 4.57 18.96
C VAL A 404 -3.88 4.73 18.46
N CYS A 405 -3.56 5.95 18.00
CA CYS A 405 -2.20 6.32 17.64
C CYS A 405 -1.51 7.00 18.83
N HIS A 406 -0.38 6.44 19.24
CA HIS A 406 0.51 6.91 20.29
C HIS A 406 1.74 7.60 19.71
N ASN A 407 2.03 8.83 20.12
CA ASN A 407 3.32 9.48 19.88
C ASN A 407 4.29 9.04 20.98
N VAL A 408 5.37 8.36 20.61
CA VAL A 408 6.30 7.71 21.56
C VAL A 408 7.71 8.28 21.38
N ILE A 409 8.41 8.47 22.50
CA ILE A 409 9.85 8.74 22.55
C ILE A 409 10.51 7.43 22.97
N LEU A 410 11.52 6.99 22.22
CA LEU A 410 12.21 5.72 22.41
C LEU A 410 13.58 5.88 23.09
N ASP A 411 13.79 6.98 23.80
CA ASP A 411 15.03 7.22 24.55
C ASP A 411 15.13 6.21 25.72
N GLY A 412 16.19 5.40 25.72
CA GLY A 412 16.40 4.36 26.73
C GLY A 412 15.48 3.13 26.60
N VAL A 413 14.74 3.02 25.50
CA VAL A 413 13.95 1.83 25.14
C VAL A 413 14.82 0.95 24.24
N ASP A 414 14.96 -0.34 24.56
CA ASP A 414 15.73 -1.28 23.74
C ASP A 414 14.84 -2.12 22.81
N SER A 415 13.56 -2.26 23.15
CA SER A 415 12.61 -3.02 22.35
C SER A 415 11.20 -2.47 22.39
N LEU A 416 10.41 -2.81 21.38
CA LEU A 416 9.04 -2.36 21.22
C LEU A 416 8.15 -3.50 20.73
N ALA A 417 7.11 -3.79 21.49
CA ALA A 417 6.01 -4.68 21.12
C ALA A 417 4.66 -4.09 21.52
N SER A 418 3.59 -4.55 20.86
CA SER A 418 2.21 -4.35 21.30
C SER A 418 1.72 -5.65 21.92
N LEU A 419 1.27 -5.59 23.16
CA LEU A 419 0.72 -6.74 23.89
C LEU A 419 -0.70 -6.44 24.36
N ASP A 420 -1.53 -7.47 24.39
CA ASP A 420 -2.82 -7.43 25.10
C ASP A 420 -2.59 -7.00 26.56
N ALA A 421 -3.49 -6.19 27.12
CA ALA A 421 -3.47 -5.80 28.52
C ALA A 421 -3.38 -7.00 29.49
N ALA A 422 -3.96 -8.16 29.12
CA ALA A 422 -3.91 -9.38 29.93
C ALA A 422 -2.62 -10.21 29.73
N ALA A 423 -1.88 -10.00 28.64
CA ALA A 423 -0.68 -10.77 28.31
C ALA A 423 0.54 -10.26 29.07
N THR A 424 1.40 -11.19 29.54
CA THR A 424 2.69 -10.84 30.17
C THR A 424 3.78 -10.68 29.12
N ALA A 425 4.86 -9.93 29.42
CA ALA A 425 5.98 -9.78 28.48
C ALA A 425 6.64 -11.13 28.11
N THR A 426 6.60 -12.10 29.02
CA THR A 426 7.06 -13.48 28.80
C THR A 426 6.22 -14.30 27.80
N GLN A 427 5.03 -13.81 27.43
CA GLN A 427 4.17 -14.42 26.42
C GLN A 427 4.33 -13.77 25.04
N SER A 428 5.17 -12.75 24.90
CA SER A 428 5.46 -12.11 23.62
C SER A 428 6.20 -13.06 22.69
N ASP A 429 5.75 -13.16 21.44
CA ASP A 429 6.55 -13.78 20.40
C ASP A 429 7.72 -12.85 20.06
N LEU A 430 8.90 -13.22 20.53
CA LEU A 430 10.15 -12.50 20.33
C LEU A 430 10.51 -12.35 18.83
N LYS A 431 9.92 -13.17 17.93
CA LYS A 431 10.09 -13.00 16.48
C LYS A 431 9.40 -11.75 15.94
N LEU A 432 8.41 -11.21 16.64
CA LEU A 432 7.64 -10.01 16.27
C LEU A 432 8.15 -8.74 16.97
N LEU A 433 9.18 -8.88 17.83
CA LEU A 433 9.79 -7.77 18.55
C LEU A 433 10.58 -6.87 17.60
N ARG A 434 10.42 -5.54 17.76
CA ARG A 434 11.28 -4.54 17.13
C ARG A 434 12.34 -4.12 18.12
N VAL A 435 13.61 -4.12 17.72
CA VAL A 435 14.66 -3.50 18.53
C VAL A 435 14.75 -2.02 18.20
N VAL A 436 15.22 -1.25 19.17
CA VAL A 436 15.39 0.19 19.03
C VAL A 436 16.89 0.49 19.14
N ASP A 437 17.46 1.07 18.08
CA ASP A 437 18.81 1.63 18.12
C ASP A 437 18.90 2.92 17.28
N PRO A 438 18.61 4.09 17.88
CA PRO A 438 18.60 5.37 17.19
C PRO A 438 20.01 5.93 16.94
N ARG A 439 21.06 5.32 17.53
CA ARG A 439 22.44 5.84 17.48
C ARG A 439 23.11 5.63 16.12
N GLN A 440 22.44 5.01 15.16
CA GLN A 440 23.11 4.44 13.99
C GLN A 440 23.00 5.28 12.70
N ARG A 441 22.29 6.42 12.67
CA ARG A 441 22.03 7.11 11.38
C ARG A 441 22.20 8.63 11.40
N VAL A 442 22.86 9.13 10.36
CA VAL A 442 22.94 10.55 10.02
C VAL A 442 21.56 11.07 9.60
N THR A 443 21.19 12.27 10.07
CA THR A 443 19.92 12.91 9.72
C THR A 443 20.16 14.24 9.02
N PHE A 444 19.53 14.42 7.86
CA PHE A 444 19.46 15.72 7.19
C PHE A 444 18.28 16.55 7.74
N ARG A 445 18.57 17.79 8.14
CA ARG A 445 17.59 18.77 8.62
C ARG A 445 17.59 20.02 7.73
N THR A 446 16.41 20.41 7.28
CA THR A 446 16.18 21.71 6.64
C THR A 446 16.05 22.77 7.73
N PRO A 447 16.87 23.83 7.73
CA PRO A 447 16.90 24.82 8.82
C PRO A 447 15.71 25.80 8.80
N ASP A 448 15.10 26.02 7.63
CA ASP A 448 14.01 26.97 7.40
C ASP A 448 12.79 26.33 6.70
N GLU A 449 11.69 27.08 6.68
CA GLU A 449 10.56 26.74 5.81
C GLU A 449 10.89 27.09 4.36
N ALA A 450 10.48 26.23 3.44
CA ALA A 450 10.64 26.49 2.02
C ALA A 450 9.96 27.80 1.58
N ILE A 451 10.56 28.48 0.60
CA ILE A 451 10.01 29.68 -0.01
C ILE A 451 8.63 29.37 -0.59
N LYS A 452 7.62 30.09 -0.09
CA LYS A 452 6.22 29.83 -0.45
C LYS A 452 6.00 30.02 -1.95
N HIS A 453 5.32 29.05 -2.56
CA HIS A 453 4.85 29.09 -3.95
C HIS A 453 5.96 29.09 -5.01
N VAL A 454 7.21 28.87 -4.61
CA VAL A 454 8.34 28.77 -5.53
C VAL A 454 8.87 27.34 -5.48
N THR A 455 8.97 26.73 -6.65
CA THR A 455 9.63 25.44 -6.84
C THR A 455 10.65 25.57 -7.95
N THR A 456 11.57 24.62 -8.02
CA THR A 456 12.40 24.46 -9.21
C THR A 456 11.58 23.87 -10.36
N LEU A 457 12.13 23.85 -11.57
CA LEU A 457 11.49 23.15 -12.69
C LEU A 457 11.42 21.63 -12.47
N GLY A 458 12.34 21.07 -11.67
CA GLY A 458 12.33 19.68 -11.23
C GLY A 458 11.32 19.38 -10.10
N GLY A 459 10.61 20.38 -9.59
CA GLY A 459 9.59 20.23 -8.53
C GLY A 459 10.14 20.29 -7.10
N LEU A 460 11.44 20.56 -6.91
CA LEU A 460 12.03 20.69 -5.58
C LEU A 460 11.59 21.99 -4.89
N LYS A 461 11.44 21.92 -3.57
CA LYS A 461 11.20 23.08 -2.73
C LYS A 461 12.48 23.88 -2.57
N VAL A 462 12.38 25.20 -2.74
CA VAL A 462 13.52 26.12 -2.62
C VAL A 462 13.66 26.61 -1.18
N HIS A 463 14.87 26.52 -0.64
CA HIS A 463 15.22 26.99 0.69
C HIS A 463 16.15 28.22 0.63
N SER A 464 16.16 29.02 1.71
CA SER A 464 17.03 30.21 1.81
C SER A 464 18.29 29.97 2.63
N GLN A 465 18.37 28.85 3.33
CA GLN A 465 19.47 28.49 4.23
C GLN A 465 19.99 27.08 3.91
N SER A 466 21.25 26.83 4.28
CA SER A 466 21.97 25.59 3.98
C SER A 466 21.40 24.35 4.67
N LEU A 467 21.43 23.21 3.97
CA LEU A 467 21.09 21.91 4.55
C LEU A 467 22.05 21.56 5.70
N VAL A 468 21.52 20.96 6.77
CA VAL A 468 22.29 20.58 7.96
C VAL A 468 22.34 19.06 8.11
N ALA A 469 23.52 18.49 8.29
CA ALA A 469 23.74 17.08 8.63
C ALA A 469 23.99 16.93 10.15
N GLU A 470 23.23 16.06 10.81
CA GLU A 470 23.36 15.75 12.24
C GLU A 470 23.81 14.30 12.40
N PHE A 471 24.92 14.11 13.12
CA PHE A 471 25.55 12.82 13.38
C PHE A 471 25.31 12.40 14.83
N PRO A 472 24.87 11.15 15.08
CA PRO A 472 24.89 10.57 16.40
C PRO A 472 26.34 10.27 16.86
N PRO A 473 26.55 9.92 18.14
CA PRO A 473 27.83 9.41 18.62
C PRO A 473 28.29 8.19 17.80
N THR A 474 29.60 8.08 17.56
CA THR A 474 30.18 7.03 16.72
C THR A 474 30.13 5.66 17.42
N PRO A 475 29.86 4.56 16.71
CA PRO A 475 29.83 3.23 17.32
C PRO A 475 31.17 2.79 17.94
N SER A 476 32.29 3.23 17.37
CA SER A 476 33.64 2.91 17.87
C SER A 476 34.06 3.71 19.10
N GLY A 477 33.40 4.85 19.37
CA GLY A 477 33.85 5.82 20.36
C GLY A 477 35.08 6.63 19.93
N ASP A 478 35.51 6.51 18.67
CA ASP A 478 36.62 7.25 18.06
C ASP A 478 36.09 8.24 17.00
N THR A 479 36.94 9.19 16.59
CA THR A 479 36.66 10.06 15.44
C THR A 479 36.55 9.22 14.17
N GLU A 480 35.48 9.41 13.39
CA GLU A 480 35.26 8.73 12.12
C GLU A 480 35.40 9.71 10.95
N ILE A 481 35.93 9.23 9.81
CA ILE A 481 35.99 10.00 8.57
C ILE A 481 34.80 9.65 7.70
N TRP A 482 33.94 10.64 7.50
CA TRP A 482 32.83 10.60 6.55
C TRP A 482 33.22 11.32 5.26
N HIS A 483 32.53 11.05 4.16
CA HIS A 483 32.79 11.73 2.89
C HIS A 483 31.53 12.42 2.39
N LEU A 484 31.63 13.72 2.16
CA LEU A 484 30.58 14.53 1.54
C LEU A 484 30.83 14.64 0.04
N SER A 485 29.91 14.16 -0.77
CA SER A 485 29.91 14.34 -2.22
C SER A 485 28.67 15.11 -2.65
N ILE A 486 28.83 16.06 -3.57
CA ILE A 486 27.73 16.91 -4.07
C ILE A 486 27.74 16.88 -5.60
N SER A 487 26.58 16.57 -6.18
CA SER A 487 26.34 16.70 -7.61
C SER A 487 25.18 17.65 -7.87
N ALA A 488 25.10 18.19 -9.08
CA ALA A 488 23.89 18.79 -9.58
C ALA A 488 22.75 17.76 -9.54
N PHE A 489 21.52 18.23 -9.37
CA PHE A 489 20.35 17.37 -9.48
C PHE A 489 19.96 17.19 -10.95
N GLY A 490 20.19 16.00 -11.50
CA GLY A 490 19.82 15.67 -12.88
C GLY A 490 18.33 15.34 -13.08
N GLY A 491 17.56 15.23 -11.99
CA GLY A 491 16.20 14.67 -11.97
C GLY A 491 16.16 13.24 -11.42
N ALA A 492 14.97 12.77 -11.08
CA ALA A 492 14.78 11.42 -10.54
C ALA A 492 15.25 10.35 -11.54
N GLY A 493 16.15 9.47 -11.11
CA GLY A 493 16.75 8.42 -11.94
C GLY A 493 17.78 8.89 -12.98
N LEU A 494 18.14 10.19 -12.98
CA LEU A 494 19.17 10.75 -13.86
C LEU A 494 20.37 11.19 -13.03
N ALA A 495 21.57 10.87 -13.51
CA ALA A 495 22.82 11.34 -12.90
C ALA A 495 23.01 12.82 -13.23
N GLY A 496 23.48 13.60 -12.25
CA GLY A 496 23.89 14.98 -12.47
C GLY A 496 25.41 15.13 -12.58
N GLU A 497 25.85 16.31 -12.98
CA GLU A 497 27.27 16.67 -13.02
C GLU A 497 27.82 16.79 -11.59
N GLU A 498 28.98 16.20 -11.33
CA GLU A 498 29.63 16.34 -10.02
C GLU A 498 30.20 17.74 -9.84
N ILE A 499 29.90 18.35 -8.69
CA ILE A 499 30.27 19.74 -8.39
C ILE A 499 31.53 19.77 -7.55
N THR A 500 31.64 18.85 -6.59
CA THR A 500 32.79 18.73 -5.70
C THR A 500 33.30 17.29 -5.67
N GLN A 501 34.61 17.13 -5.57
CA GLN A 501 35.21 15.86 -5.21
C GLN A 501 34.78 15.47 -3.78
N PRO A 502 34.80 14.16 -3.43
CA PRO A 502 34.47 13.72 -2.09
C PRO A 502 35.32 14.41 -1.02
N GLU A 503 34.68 15.23 -0.18
CA GLU A 503 35.33 15.97 0.89
C GLU A 503 35.34 15.13 2.18
N PRO A 504 36.50 14.88 2.80
CA PRO A 504 36.57 14.17 4.07
C PRO A 504 36.08 15.06 5.22
N LEU A 505 35.12 14.55 5.98
CA LEU A 505 34.53 15.18 7.16
C LEU A 505 34.93 14.39 8.42
N GLU A 506 35.69 15.01 9.32
CA GLU A 506 36.02 14.44 10.62
C GLU A 506 34.84 14.59 11.59
N VAL A 507 34.21 13.47 11.94
CA VAL A 507 33.09 13.40 12.88
C VAL A 507 33.62 12.96 14.25
N PRO A 508 33.55 13.82 15.29
CA PRO A 508 33.98 13.47 16.65
C PRO A 508 33.21 12.28 17.22
N ALA A 509 33.79 11.62 18.22
CA ALA A 509 33.18 10.48 18.91
C ALA A 509 31.80 10.78 19.50
N GLU A 510 31.58 12.00 20.02
CA GLU A 510 30.26 12.43 20.53
C GLU A 510 29.21 12.76 19.45
N GLY A 511 29.57 12.72 18.17
CA GLY A 511 28.74 13.19 17.05
C GLY A 511 28.86 14.69 16.81
N GLY A 512 27.93 15.27 16.04
CA GLY A 512 28.01 16.69 15.69
C GLY A 512 26.97 17.17 14.67
N VAL A 513 26.96 18.48 14.43
CA VAL A 513 26.08 19.16 13.47
C VAL A 513 26.93 19.95 12.48
N PHE A 514 26.72 19.72 11.19
CA PHE A 514 27.54 20.28 10.11
C PHE A 514 26.67 20.92 9.02
N HIS A 515 27.10 22.06 8.48
CA HIS A 515 26.49 22.66 7.29
C HIS A 515 27.01 21.95 6.05
N VAL A 516 26.09 21.52 5.18
CA VAL A 516 26.45 20.82 3.94
C VAL A 516 26.95 21.80 2.88
N LEU A 517 26.28 22.94 2.75
CA LEU A 517 26.69 24.05 1.88
C LEU A 517 27.14 25.19 2.78
N ASP A 518 28.44 25.30 3.07
CA ASP A 518 28.95 26.27 4.04
C ASP A 518 28.65 27.71 3.56
N PRO A 519 27.85 28.50 4.31
CA PRO A 519 27.54 29.88 3.94
C PRO A 519 28.77 30.80 4.02
N ASP A 520 29.83 30.43 4.75
CA ASP A 520 31.03 31.26 4.90
C ASP A 520 32.16 30.84 3.94
N ALA A 521 31.99 29.76 3.17
CA ALA A 521 33.00 29.29 2.22
C ALA A 521 33.22 30.23 1.03
N TYR A 522 32.18 30.95 0.59
CA TYR A 522 32.23 31.83 -0.58
C TYR A 522 31.47 33.14 -0.35
N ASP A 523 31.97 34.24 -0.95
CA ASP A 523 31.28 35.54 -0.94
C ASP A 523 30.00 35.53 -1.80
N ALA A 524 29.95 34.68 -2.83
CA ALA A 524 28.78 34.46 -3.67
C ALA A 524 27.74 33.55 -2.96
N PRO A 525 26.43 33.75 -3.22
CA PRO A 525 25.39 32.90 -2.65
C PRO A 525 25.34 31.53 -3.33
N TRP A 526 25.06 30.47 -2.57
CA TRP A 526 24.72 29.16 -3.15
C TRP A 526 23.40 29.23 -3.94
N VAL A 527 23.44 28.91 -5.22
CA VAL A 527 22.28 28.89 -6.13
C VAL A 527 22.30 27.62 -6.97
N GLY A 528 21.38 26.70 -6.72
CA GLY A 528 21.30 25.46 -7.50
C GLY A 528 20.36 24.40 -6.95
N GLU A 529 20.28 23.29 -7.71
CA GLU A 529 19.69 22.03 -7.27
C GLU A 529 20.79 21.01 -7.05
N TYR A 530 20.80 20.38 -5.89
CA TYR A 530 21.86 19.49 -5.46
C TYR A 530 21.31 18.13 -5.06
N LEU A 531 22.05 17.09 -5.42
CA LEU A 531 21.95 15.79 -4.78
C LEU A 531 23.16 15.65 -3.86
N VAL A 532 22.89 15.60 -2.56
CA VAL A 532 23.92 15.51 -1.51
C VAL A 532 24.06 14.06 -1.10
N ARG A 533 25.28 13.54 -1.06
CA ARG A 533 25.60 12.21 -0.50
C ARG A 533 26.55 12.35 0.68
N MET A 534 26.18 11.72 1.79
CA MET A 534 27.03 11.54 2.96
C MET A 534 27.37 10.05 3.07
N ARG A 535 28.64 9.71 2.84
CA ARG A 535 29.15 8.33 2.86
C ARG A 535 29.94 8.06 4.13
N GLY A 536 29.55 7.05 4.88
CA GLY A 536 30.23 6.59 6.08
C GLY A 536 31.38 5.63 5.79
N PRO A 537 32.22 5.36 6.80
CA PRO A 537 33.38 4.47 6.67
C PRO A 537 33.00 3.02 6.32
N ARG A 538 31.77 2.61 6.64
CA ARG A 538 31.22 1.26 6.46
C ARG A 538 30.42 1.08 5.16
N ASN A 539 30.62 1.99 4.20
CA ASN A 539 29.82 2.16 2.98
C ASN A 539 28.34 2.50 3.23
N GLU A 540 28.02 3.09 4.38
CA GLU A 540 26.68 3.63 4.63
C GLU A 540 26.49 4.89 3.78
N SER A 541 25.35 5.01 3.09
CA SER A 541 25.11 6.08 2.13
C SER A 541 23.79 6.75 2.45
N PHE A 542 23.85 8.05 2.80
CA PHE A 542 22.67 8.87 3.04
C PHE A 542 22.60 9.95 1.97
N ARG A 543 21.47 10.02 1.27
CA ARG A 543 21.27 10.97 0.17
C ARG A 543 20.12 11.93 0.46
N HIS A 544 20.25 13.18 0.00
CA HIS A 544 19.23 14.19 0.13
C HIS A 544 19.17 15.09 -1.11
N GLU A 545 17.96 15.28 -1.64
CA GLU A 545 17.67 16.23 -2.70
C GLU A 545 17.42 17.59 -2.07
N PHE A 546 18.09 18.63 -2.54
CA PHE A 546 18.02 19.95 -1.94
C PHE A 546 18.16 21.07 -2.98
N ALA A 547 17.26 22.03 -2.96
CA ALA A 547 17.35 23.24 -3.79
C ALA A 547 17.47 24.47 -2.90
N ILE A 548 18.43 25.34 -3.22
CA ILE A 548 18.74 26.53 -2.42
C ILE A 548 18.94 27.75 -3.32
N VAL A 549 18.44 28.88 -2.85
CA VAL A 549 18.89 30.21 -3.25
C VAL A 549 19.23 30.95 -1.96
N GLU A 550 20.51 30.98 -1.62
CA GLU A 550 20.98 31.47 -0.33
C GLU A 550 20.52 32.93 -0.09
N GLY A 551 19.83 33.15 1.04
CA GLY A 551 19.32 34.46 1.42
C GLY A 551 18.15 34.98 0.57
N MET A 552 17.47 34.13 -0.21
CA MET A 552 16.32 34.54 -1.02
C MET A 552 15.15 35.05 -0.16
N LEU A 553 14.69 36.26 -0.47
CA LEU A 553 13.48 36.84 0.11
C LEU A 553 12.41 36.98 -0.97
N ALA A 554 11.21 36.46 -0.70
CA ALA A 554 10.10 36.42 -1.65
C ALA A 554 8.85 37.09 -1.07
N VAL A 555 8.20 37.95 -1.86
CA VAL A 555 6.92 38.58 -1.52
C VAL A 555 5.94 38.38 -2.66
N THR A 556 4.82 37.72 -2.36
CA THR A 556 3.72 37.51 -3.31
C THR A 556 2.60 38.52 -3.09
N THR A 557 2.03 39.02 -4.18
CA THR A 557 0.86 39.90 -4.19
C THR A 557 -0.18 39.39 -5.19
N TYR A 558 -1.47 39.63 -4.90
CA TYR A 558 -2.58 39.21 -5.75
C TYR A 558 -3.42 40.43 -6.14
N ALA A 559 -3.92 40.42 -7.38
CA ALA A 559 -4.89 41.40 -7.83
C ALA A 559 -6.27 41.12 -7.20
N GLY A 560 -7.02 42.17 -6.87
CA GLY A 560 -8.39 42.06 -6.36
C GLY A 560 -8.51 42.16 -4.84
N SER A 561 -9.54 41.52 -4.28
CA SER A 561 -9.89 41.60 -2.85
C SER A 561 -9.14 40.58 -1.99
N SER A 562 -8.72 39.47 -2.57
CA SER A 562 -7.91 38.43 -1.92
C SER A 562 -6.46 38.83 -1.83
N GLY A 563 -5.85 38.70 -0.65
CA GLY A 563 -4.42 38.87 -0.41
C GLY A 563 -3.67 37.55 -0.20
N SER A 564 -4.39 36.43 -0.10
CA SER A 564 -3.79 35.11 0.19
C SER A 564 -3.76 34.15 -1.00
N CYS A 565 -4.72 34.23 -1.93
CA CYS A 565 -4.81 33.32 -3.07
C CYS A 565 -5.51 33.93 -4.29
N ARG A 566 -5.33 33.29 -5.45
CA ARG A 566 -6.06 33.62 -6.68
C ARG A 566 -7.52 33.18 -6.58
N ILE A 567 -8.46 34.06 -6.95
CA ILE A 567 -9.90 33.79 -6.91
C ILE A 567 -10.52 33.94 -8.31
N PRO A 568 -11.64 33.26 -8.60
CA PRO A 568 -12.35 33.41 -9.87
C PRO A 568 -12.86 34.84 -10.10
N ALA A 569 -12.60 35.38 -11.29
CA ALA A 569 -12.97 36.73 -11.76
C ALA A 569 -13.53 36.69 -13.20
N GLY A 570 -13.97 37.84 -13.73
CA GLY A 570 -14.70 37.95 -15.01
C GLY A 570 -13.94 37.52 -16.28
N GLY A 571 -12.66 37.13 -16.18
CA GLY A 571 -11.82 36.71 -17.30
C GLY A 571 -10.79 35.65 -16.92
N GLY A 572 -11.10 34.79 -15.94
CA GLY A 572 -10.21 33.75 -15.41
C GLY A 572 -9.97 33.90 -13.91
N LEU A 573 -8.81 33.49 -13.43
CA LEU A 573 -8.40 33.72 -12.04
C LEU A 573 -7.85 35.14 -11.87
N SER A 574 -7.83 35.67 -10.65
CA SER A 574 -7.11 36.91 -10.36
C SER A 574 -5.61 36.74 -10.62
N GLU A 575 -4.96 37.80 -11.11
CA GLU A 575 -3.53 37.82 -11.40
C GLU A 575 -2.70 37.78 -10.11
N ALA A 576 -1.45 37.31 -10.21
CA ALA A 576 -0.50 37.28 -9.11
C ALA A 576 0.88 37.78 -9.55
N THR A 577 1.59 38.42 -8.65
CA THR A 577 2.96 38.91 -8.88
C THR A 577 3.86 38.51 -7.73
N LEU A 578 5.00 37.91 -8.06
CA LEU A 578 6.09 37.61 -7.13
C LEU A 578 7.23 38.61 -7.32
N ILE A 579 7.73 39.15 -6.20
CA ILE A 579 8.94 39.96 -6.14
C ILE A 579 9.99 39.20 -5.32
N VAL A 580 11.15 38.97 -5.91
CA VAL A 580 12.28 38.31 -5.27
C VAL A 580 13.39 39.32 -5.01
N LYS A 581 14.04 39.25 -3.85
CA LYS A 581 15.18 40.10 -3.48
C LYS A 581 16.29 39.28 -2.83
N PRO A 582 17.56 39.66 -3.05
CA PRO A 582 18.69 39.07 -2.34
C PRO A 582 18.74 39.51 -0.88
N GLY A 583 19.34 38.65 -0.06
CA GLY A 583 19.68 38.92 1.33
C GLY A 583 21.03 39.63 1.44
N ASN A 584 21.95 39.06 2.23
CA ASN A 584 23.27 39.65 2.44
C ASN A 584 24.20 39.46 1.22
N LYS A 585 24.09 38.33 0.53
CA LYS A 585 24.88 38.00 -0.65
C LYS A 585 24.11 38.37 -1.93
N PRO A 586 24.75 38.99 -2.94
CA PRO A 586 24.06 39.49 -4.12
C PRO A 586 23.77 38.36 -5.13
N PHE A 587 22.56 38.39 -5.71
CA PHE A 587 22.19 37.63 -6.91
C PHE A 587 21.24 38.46 -7.78
N THR A 588 21.09 38.08 -9.05
CA THR A 588 20.19 38.72 -10.01
C THR A 588 18.97 37.86 -10.28
N VAL A 589 17.84 38.49 -10.63
CA VAL A 589 16.57 37.80 -10.92
C VAL A 589 16.02 38.31 -12.24
N GLN A 590 15.64 37.41 -13.15
CA GLN A 590 15.01 37.75 -14.42
C GLN A 590 13.75 36.90 -14.68
N PRO A 591 12.57 37.52 -14.88
CA PRO A 591 12.28 38.94 -14.70
C PRO A 591 12.33 39.39 -13.22
N ASP A 592 12.54 40.68 -12.96
CA ASP A 592 12.58 41.27 -11.61
C ASP A 592 11.20 41.24 -10.90
N LYS A 593 10.13 41.14 -11.69
CA LYS A 593 8.76 40.92 -11.26
C LYS A 593 8.16 39.79 -12.07
N VAL A 594 7.89 38.66 -11.41
CA VAL A 594 7.32 37.48 -12.04
C VAL A 594 5.80 37.60 -12.00
N HIS A 595 5.18 37.76 -13.16
CA HIS A 595 3.74 38.00 -13.29
C HIS A 595 3.03 36.74 -13.83
N VAL A 596 1.93 36.35 -13.18
CA VAL A 596 1.07 35.26 -13.61
C VAL A 596 -0.29 35.84 -14.00
N SER A 597 -0.64 35.70 -15.28
CA SER A 597 -1.87 36.23 -15.86
C SER A 597 -3.13 35.50 -15.37
N SER A 598 -4.32 35.93 -15.78
CA SER A 598 -5.58 35.29 -15.37
C SER A 598 -5.80 33.88 -15.92
N GLN A 599 -5.05 33.47 -16.95
CA GLN A 599 -5.21 32.19 -17.65
C GLN A 599 -4.09 31.19 -17.38
N GLU A 600 -2.95 31.66 -16.88
CA GLU A 600 -1.78 30.82 -16.61
C GLU A 600 -1.78 30.26 -15.19
N ALA A 601 -1.17 29.09 -15.01
CA ALA A 601 -1.03 28.45 -13.71
C ALA A 601 0.09 29.06 -12.86
N GLY A 602 1.19 29.40 -13.53
CA GLY A 602 2.40 29.94 -12.95
C GLY A 602 3.29 30.53 -14.03
N ALA A 603 4.43 31.09 -13.62
CA ALA A 603 5.39 31.69 -14.52
C ALA A 603 6.82 31.34 -14.09
N ASP A 604 7.69 31.16 -15.08
CA ASP A 604 9.09 30.81 -14.87
C ASP A 604 9.93 32.09 -14.73
N PHE A 605 10.98 32.00 -13.93
CA PHE A 605 11.99 33.04 -13.75
C PHE A 605 13.33 32.41 -13.43
N VAL A 606 14.41 33.16 -13.59
CA VAL A 606 15.77 32.66 -13.38
C VAL A 606 16.46 33.50 -12.32
N VAL A 607 17.13 32.83 -11.38
CA VAL A 607 18.06 33.46 -10.45
C VAL A 607 19.48 33.14 -10.91
N SER A 608 20.35 34.15 -10.99
CA SER A 608 21.74 33.97 -11.42
C SER A 608 22.74 34.74 -10.56
N THR A 609 23.93 34.18 -10.37
CA THR A 609 25.07 34.80 -9.67
C THR A 609 26.08 35.39 -10.66
N GLU A 610 26.99 36.26 -10.18
CA GLU A 610 28.07 36.79 -11.02
C GLU A 610 29.08 35.71 -11.42
N GLU A 611 29.20 34.64 -10.63
CA GLU A 611 30.09 33.50 -10.88
C GLU A 611 29.56 32.54 -11.94
N GLY A 612 28.32 32.75 -12.41
CA GLY A 612 27.72 32.00 -13.52
C GLY A 612 26.70 30.94 -13.13
N ASP A 613 26.44 30.75 -11.84
CA ASP A 613 25.36 29.86 -11.40
C ASP A 613 24.01 30.40 -11.86
N SER A 614 23.13 29.50 -12.30
CA SER A 614 21.83 29.87 -12.83
C SER A 614 20.80 28.80 -12.49
N LEU A 615 19.76 29.18 -11.76
CA LEU A 615 18.69 28.28 -11.35
C LEU A 615 17.34 28.76 -11.93
N PRO A 616 16.75 28.04 -12.89
CA PRO A 616 15.39 28.30 -13.32
C PRO A 616 14.40 27.83 -12.26
N LEU A 617 13.50 28.73 -11.89
CA LEU A 617 12.47 28.56 -10.87
C LEU A 617 11.11 28.84 -11.46
N ARG A 618 10.08 28.29 -10.83
CA ARG A 618 8.69 28.48 -11.20
C ARG A 618 7.90 29.01 -10.03
N PHE A 619 7.18 30.10 -10.27
CA PHE A 619 6.23 30.67 -9.34
C PHE A 619 4.82 30.14 -9.63
N ASN A 620 4.30 29.31 -8.72
CA ASN A 620 2.99 28.69 -8.79
C ASN A 620 2.08 29.24 -7.67
N PRO A 621 1.41 30.40 -7.88
CA PRO A 621 0.53 30.99 -6.88
C PRO A 621 -0.66 30.07 -6.55
N PRO A 622 -1.04 29.95 -5.27
CA PRO A 622 -2.19 29.16 -4.84
C PRO A 622 -3.48 29.80 -5.36
N ARG A 623 -4.49 28.97 -5.55
CA ARG A 623 -5.83 29.37 -5.99
C ARG A 623 -6.90 28.79 -5.08
N LEU A 624 -8.03 29.47 -5.01
CA LEU A 624 -9.24 28.92 -4.43
C LEU A 624 -9.73 27.76 -5.31
N ILE A 625 -9.85 26.58 -4.72
CA ILE A 625 -10.50 25.43 -5.34
C ILE A 625 -11.66 24.96 -4.49
N PHE A 626 -12.68 24.42 -5.14
CA PHE A 626 -13.87 23.92 -4.51
C PHE A 626 -14.37 22.67 -5.21
N GLU A 627 -15.15 21.89 -4.49
CA GLU A 627 -15.80 20.68 -4.97
C GLU A 627 -17.29 20.83 -4.67
N LEU A 628 -18.12 20.77 -5.71
CA LEU A 628 -19.56 20.70 -5.59
C LEU A 628 -19.99 19.26 -5.88
N PRO A 629 -20.78 18.62 -4.99
CA PRO A 629 -21.24 17.26 -5.22
C PRO A 629 -22.34 17.26 -6.28
N LEU A 630 -22.12 16.49 -7.35
CA LEU A 630 -23.05 16.35 -8.47
C LEU A 630 -23.50 14.89 -8.60
N LEU A 631 -24.71 14.67 -9.12
CA LEU A 631 -25.24 13.34 -9.41
C LEU A 631 -24.63 12.72 -10.66
N THR A 632 -24.17 13.55 -11.60
CA THR A 632 -23.73 13.16 -12.95
C THR A 632 -22.20 13.10 -13.07
N GLU A 633 -21.47 13.63 -12.10
CA GLU A 633 -20.01 13.73 -12.14
C GLU A 633 -19.42 13.24 -10.81
N PRO A 634 -18.26 12.55 -10.82
CA PRO A 634 -17.55 12.28 -9.59
C PRO A 634 -17.12 13.59 -8.90
N PRO A 635 -16.89 13.59 -7.59
CA PRO A 635 -16.40 14.77 -6.90
C PRO A 635 -15.04 15.21 -7.46
N MET A 636 -14.98 16.42 -8.02
CA MET A 636 -13.77 16.97 -8.66
C MET A 636 -13.47 18.38 -8.16
N TRP A 637 -12.17 18.67 -7.95
CA TRP A 637 -11.70 20.00 -7.61
C TRP A 637 -11.76 20.93 -8.82
N ARG A 638 -12.49 22.03 -8.64
CA ARG A 638 -12.68 23.08 -9.64
C ARG A 638 -12.22 24.42 -9.08
N ALA A 639 -11.71 25.28 -9.94
CA ALA A 639 -11.48 26.68 -9.66
C ALA A 639 -12.42 27.57 -10.48
N SER A 640 -12.95 27.12 -11.62
CA SER A 640 -13.86 27.95 -12.42
C SER A 640 -15.30 27.93 -11.90
N ARG A 641 -16.00 29.06 -12.06
CA ARG A 641 -17.44 29.17 -11.75
C ARG A 641 -18.25 28.24 -12.66
N MET A 642 -19.19 27.50 -12.09
CA MET A 642 -20.05 26.57 -12.84
C MET A 642 -21.42 27.18 -13.14
N LEU A 643 -22.06 26.73 -14.22
CA LEU A 643 -23.50 26.87 -14.43
C LEU A 643 -24.12 25.48 -14.27
N LEU A 644 -25.11 25.36 -13.39
CA LEU A 644 -25.68 24.07 -12.98
C LEU A 644 -27.20 24.11 -12.99
N HIS A 645 -27.80 23.02 -13.47
CA HIS A 645 -29.22 22.77 -13.25
C HIS A 645 -29.45 22.29 -11.80
N PRO A 646 -30.45 22.80 -11.05
CA PRO A 646 -30.63 22.49 -9.63
C PRO A 646 -30.76 20.99 -9.32
N ARG A 647 -31.29 20.21 -10.27
CA ARG A 647 -31.47 18.75 -10.15
C ARG A 647 -30.17 17.96 -10.23
N MET A 648 -29.07 18.56 -10.71
CA MET A 648 -27.78 17.89 -10.80
C MET A 648 -27.03 17.85 -9.47
N ILE A 649 -27.43 18.65 -8.48
CA ILE A 649 -26.76 18.70 -7.18
C ILE A 649 -27.12 17.46 -6.37
N ASP A 650 -26.12 16.73 -5.92
CA ASP A 650 -26.30 15.64 -4.96
C ASP A 650 -26.54 16.22 -3.56
N THR A 651 -27.75 16.00 -3.04
CA THR A 651 -28.19 16.53 -1.73
C THR A 651 -27.57 15.82 -0.54
N GLU A 652 -27.11 14.58 -0.72
CA GLU A 652 -26.42 13.80 0.31
C GLU A 652 -24.91 14.10 0.34
N GLY A 653 -24.40 14.75 -0.70
CA GLY A 653 -23.01 15.13 -0.83
C GLY A 653 -22.54 16.25 0.10
N THR A 654 -21.25 16.55 0.03
CA THR A 654 -20.59 17.58 0.83
C THR A 654 -19.86 18.57 -0.08
N ILE A 655 -20.10 19.86 0.12
CA ILE A 655 -19.31 20.90 -0.53
C ILE A 655 -17.96 20.98 0.19
N ARG A 656 -16.87 20.98 -0.58
CA ARG A 656 -15.50 21.15 -0.05
C ARG A 656 -14.86 22.38 -0.66
N VAL A 657 -14.05 23.07 0.14
CA VAL A 657 -13.33 24.28 -0.28
C VAL A 657 -11.93 24.24 0.28
N ARG A 658 -10.94 24.58 -0.54
CA ARG A 658 -9.55 24.82 -0.14
C ARG A 658 -9.10 26.18 -0.65
N GLY A 659 -8.54 26.97 0.26
CA GLY A 659 -7.85 28.23 -0.06
C GLY A 659 -6.36 28.14 0.24
N ALA A 660 -5.66 29.27 0.14
CA ALA A 660 -4.30 29.37 0.68
C ALA A 660 -4.34 29.65 2.18
N GLY A 661 -3.97 28.65 2.99
CA GLY A 661 -3.99 28.77 4.45
C GLY A 661 -5.41 28.80 5.04
N GLU A 662 -5.50 29.28 6.27
CA GLU A 662 -6.76 29.31 7.03
C GLU A 662 -7.73 30.36 6.45
N LEU A 663 -8.96 29.95 6.13
CA LEU A 663 -10.05 30.85 5.82
C LEU A 663 -10.74 31.24 7.13
N GLU A 664 -10.70 32.52 7.52
CA GLU A 664 -11.34 32.97 8.76
C GLU A 664 -12.86 33.10 8.57
N ASP A 665 -13.62 32.47 9.47
CA ASP A 665 -15.10 32.43 9.48
C ASP A 665 -15.76 32.11 8.11
N PRO A 666 -15.39 31.00 7.44
CA PRO A 666 -15.84 30.71 6.08
C PRO A 666 -17.29 30.25 6.08
N LYS A 667 -18.09 30.74 5.12
CA LYS A 667 -19.53 30.50 4.98
C LYS A 667 -19.91 30.22 3.52
N ILE A 668 -20.82 29.28 3.30
CA ILE A 668 -21.52 29.11 2.02
C ILE A 668 -22.89 29.80 2.14
N SER A 669 -23.21 30.65 1.17
CA SER A 669 -24.47 31.36 1.04
C SER A 669 -25.16 30.97 -0.27
N VAL A 670 -26.37 30.42 -0.18
CA VAL A 670 -27.25 30.23 -1.34
C VAL A 670 -28.11 31.47 -1.50
N ARG A 671 -28.05 32.11 -2.68
CA ARG A 671 -28.77 33.36 -2.98
C ARG A 671 -29.78 33.16 -4.11
N ASN A 672 -30.91 33.85 -4.01
CA ASN A 672 -31.92 33.88 -5.08
C ASN A 672 -31.51 34.83 -6.22
N HIS A 673 -32.31 34.88 -7.29
CA HIS A 673 -32.07 35.79 -8.43
C HIS A 673 -32.04 37.29 -8.09
N HIS A 674 -32.60 37.72 -6.94
CA HIS A 674 -32.50 39.10 -6.44
C HIS A 674 -31.22 39.35 -5.62
N GLY A 675 -30.35 38.34 -5.47
CA GLY A 675 -29.11 38.43 -4.68
C GLY A 675 -29.31 38.34 -3.16
N GLN A 676 -30.54 38.08 -2.69
CA GLN A 676 -30.83 37.90 -1.26
C GLN A 676 -30.44 36.50 -0.80
N PRO A 677 -29.76 36.36 0.35
CA PRO A 677 -29.39 35.05 0.90
C PRO A 677 -30.64 34.30 1.36
N VAL A 678 -30.88 33.14 0.77
CA VAL A 678 -31.92 32.19 1.17
C VAL A 678 -31.45 31.40 2.39
N LYS A 679 -30.20 30.96 2.38
CA LYS A 679 -29.55 30.25 3.48
C LYS A 679 -28.06 30.53 3.49
N THR A 680 -27.51 30.73 4.68
CA THR A 680 -26.06 30.83 4.91
C THR A 680 -25.67 29.84 6.01
N THR A 681 -24.63 29.06 5.76
CA THR A 681 -24.12 28.04 6.70
C THR A 681 -22.60 28.15 6.79
N LYS A 682 -22.07 28.10 8.02
CA LYS A 682 -20.64 28.11 8.29
C LYS A 682 -20.01 26.78 7.87
N LEU A 683 -18.86 26.83 7.19
CA LEU A 683 -18.08 25.62 6.91
C LEU A 683 -17.22 25.28 8.13
N THR A 684 -16.91 23.99 8.27
CA THR A 684 -16.03 23.46 9.32
C THR A 684 -14.85 22.77 8.68
N SER A 685 -13.66 22.88 9.26
CA SER A 685 -12.50 22.07 8.85
C SER A 685 -12.22 20.99 9.90
N ARG A 686 -11.81 19.80 9.45
CA ARG A 686 -11.32 18.71 10.30
C ARG A 686 -9.80 18.54 10.22
N ASP A 687 -9.15 19.24 9.31
CA ASP A 687 -7.76 19.09 8.90
C ASP A 687 -6.94 20.36 9.17
N GLY A 688 -7.22 21.03 10.29
CA GLY A 688 -6.45 22.20 10.74
C GLY A 688 -6.56 23.43 9.84
N GLY A 689 -7.68 23.58 9.12
CA GLY A 689 -7.93 24.73 8.23
C GLY A 689 -7.52 24.52 6.78
N ILE A 690 -7.16 23.30 6.36
CA ILE A 690 -6.77 23.01 4.96
C ILE A 690 -8.01 22.87 4.06
N THR A 691 -8.97 22.03 4.46
CA THR A 691 -10.20 21.76 3.73
C THR A 691 -11.41 22.09 4.59
N TYR A 692 -12.21 23.03 4.12
CA TYR A 692 -13.46 23.41 4.74
C TYR A 692 -14.61 22.66 4.08
N VAL A 693 -15.50 22.10 4.90
CA VAL A 693 -16.59 21.26 4.43
C VAL A 693 -17.94 21.69 5.00
N VAL A 694 -18.99 21.49 4.20
CA VAL A 694 -20.39 21.62 4.65
C VAL A 694 -21.29 20.63 3.90
N PRO A 695 -22.11 19.81 4.60
CA PRO A 695 -23.10 18.95 3.94
C PRO A 695 -24.14 19.78 3.20
N VAL A 696 -24.50 19.36 1.97
CA VAL A 696 -25.50 20.07 1.15
C VAL A 696 -26.88 20.08 1.82
N SER A 697 -27.23 19.00 2.53
CA SER A 697 -28.45 18.90 3.33
C SER A 697 -28.64 20.02 4.37
N LYS A 698 -27.55 20.69 4.81
CA LYS A 698 -27.64 21.87 5.71
C LYS A 698 -27.92 23.19 4.98
N LEU A 699 -27.73 23.22 3.67
CA LEU A 699 -27.92 24.40 2.83
C LEU A 699 -29.33 24.43 2.23
N VAL A 700 -29.81 23.28 1.74
CA VAL A 700 -31.13 23.17 1.13
C VAL A 700 -31.70 21.78 1.45
N SER A 701 -32.89 21.71 2.06
CA SER A 701 -33.56 20.43 2.34
C SER A 701 -34.17 19.80 1.06
N THR A 702 -34.24 20.57 -0.02
CA THR A 702 -34.69 20.19 -1.37
C THR A 702 -34.20 21.27 -2.33
N THR A 703 -33.19 20.98 -3.16
CA THR A 703 -32.63 21.90 -4.18
C THR A 703 -33.63 22.32 -5.27
N THR A 704 -34.80 21.67 -5.33
CA THR A 704 -35.91 21.96 -6.25
C THR A 704 -36.59 23.32 -6.06
N VAL A 705 -36.24 24.12 -5.04
CA VAL A 705 -36.92 25.40 -4.74
C VAL A 705 -36.33 26.60 -5.50
N LEU A 706 -35.13 26.48 -6.10
CA LEU A 706 -34.49 27.59 -6.82
C LEU A 706 -34.62 27.40 -8.33
N SER A 707 -35.49 28.19 -8.97
CA SER A 707 -35.54 28.31 -10.45
C SER A 707 -34.36 29.10 -11.01
N ARG A 708 -33.85 30.08 -10.24
CA ARG A 708 -32.68 30.89 -10.58
C ARG A 708 -31.99 31.45 -9.33
N GLY A 709 -30.67 31.33 -9.23
CA GLY A 709 -29.88 31.76 -8.08
C GLY A 709 -28.38 31.52 -8.22
N ARG A 710 -27.63 31.63 -7.12
CA ARG A 710 -26.18 31.36 -7.08
C ARG A 710 -25.72 30.85 -5.73
N ILE A 711 -24.60 30.14 -5.71
CA ILE A 711 -23.91 29.63 -4.53
C ILE A 711 -22.62 30.43 -4.35
N ASP A 712 -22.53 31.19 -3.26
CA ASP A 712 -21.37 32.02 -2.93
C ASP A 712 -20.59 31.45 -1.74
N LEU A 713 -19.26 31.53 -1.79
CA LEU A 713 -18.36 31.38 -0.66
C LEU A 713 -18.00 32.76 -0.11
N GLU A 714 -18.06 32.92 1.21
CA GLU A 714 -17.70 34.14 1.92
C GLU A 714 -16.73 33.84 3.06
N TRP A 715 -15.66 34.62 3.22
CA TRP A 715 -14.73 34.49 4.34
C TRP A 715 -14.02 35.83 4.63
N THR A 716 -13.29 35.91 5.73
CA THR A 716 -12.36 37.01 6.02
C THR A 716 -10.94 36.54 5.72
N ASP A 717 -10.21 37.27 4.89
CA ASP A 717 -8.82 36.93 4.55
C ASP A 717 -7.86 37.40 5.64
N PRO A 718 -7.13 36.48 6.32
CA PRO A 718 -6.23 36.86 7.41
C PRO A 718 -5.09 37.80 6.98
N SER A 719 -4.69 37.76 5.70
CA SER A 719 -3.55 38.56 5.20
C SER A 719 -3.84 40.07 5.19
N ASN A 720 -5.10 40.46 4.99
CA ASN A 720 -5.50 41.85 4.80
C ASN A 720 -6.76 42.26 5.59
N ASN A 721 -7.34 41.32 6.34
CA ASN A 721 -8.54 41.47 7.16
C ASN A 721 -9.78 42.00 6.39
N LYS A 722 -9.89 41.67 5.10
CA LYS A 722 -11.05 42.02 4.26
C LYS A 722 -12.01 40.84 4.12
N ARG A 723 -13.30 41.14 4.08
CA ARG A 723 -14.33 40.17 3.74
C ARG A 723 -14.36 39.95 2.23
N ILE A 724 -14.28 38.70 1.82
CA ILE A 724 -14.29 38.26 0.42
C ILE A 724 -15.59 37.49 0.16
N SER A 725 -16.13 37.63 -1.04
CA SER A 725 -17.28 36.88 -1.54
C SER A 725 -17.00 36.44 -2.97
N VAL A 726 -17.05 35.14 -3.23
CA VAL A 726 -16.78 34.51 -4.52
C VAL A 726 -17.97 33.66 -4.92
N THR A 727 -18.49 33.81 -6.13
CA THR A 727 -19.54 32.93 -6.66
C THR A 727 -18.92 31.65 -7.21
N LEU A 728 -19.31 30.51 -6.63
CA LEU A 728 -18.83 29.18 -7.03
C LEU A 728 -19.68 28.59 -8.17
N ALA A 729 -21.00 28.77 -8.10
CA ALA A 729 -21.92 28.28 -9.13
C ALA A 729 -23.13 29.17 -9.32
N ASP A 730 -23.59 29.28 -10.56
CA ASP A 730 -24.93 29.73 -10.91
C ASP A 730 -25.87 28.55 -11.01
N VAL A 731 -27.08 28.74 -10.49
CA VAL A 731 -28.13 27.74 -10.50
C VAL A 731 -29.28 28.26 -11.34
N GLU A 732 -29.55 27.63 -12.49
CA GLU A 732 -30.62 28.04 -13.41
C GLU A 732 -31.37 26.83 -13.95
N THR A 733 -32.70 26.92 -14.08
CA THR A 733 -33.52 25.94 -14.80
C THR A 733 -33.56 26.28 -16.29
N THR A 734 -32.56 25.84 -17.06
CA THR A 734 -32.51 25.92 -18.53
C THR A 734 -33.00 24.63 -19.17
N GLU A 735 -33.33 24.65 -20.47
CA GLU A 735 -33.59 23.42 -21.24
C GLU A 735 -32.32 22.56 -21.30
N PRO A 736 -32.45 21.21 -21.30
CA PRO A 736 -31.31 20.31 -21.39
C PRO A 736 -30.56 20.51 -22.72
N VAL A 737 -29.23 20.43 -22.64
CA VAL A 737 -28.35 20.51 -23.82
C VAL A 737 -28.68 19.35 -24.76
N ALA A 738 -28.92 19.65 -26.03
CA ALA A 738 -29.18 18.62 -27.04
C ALA A 738 -27.89 18.29 -27.81
N VAL A 739 -27.61 16.99 -27.95
CA VAL A 739 -26.47 16.47 -28.71
C VAL A 739 -26.97 15.60 -29.85
N THR A 740 -26.46 15.81 -31.06
CA THR A 740 -26.77 14.99 -32.25
C THR A 740 -25.50 14.55 -32.95
N LEU A 741 -25.50 13.34 -33.52
CA LEU A 741 -24.38 12.79 -34.30
C LEU A 741 -24.73 12.81 -35.80
N ASP A 742 -23.84 13.36 -36.64
CA ASP A 742 -23.94 13.30 -38.10
C ASP A 742 -22.55 13.10 -38.72
N GLY A 743 -22.36 12.01 -39.48
CA GLY A 743 -21.11 11.73 -40.20
C GLY A 743 -19.82 11.81 -39.37
N GLY A 744 -19.84 11.37 -38.11
CA GLY A 744 -18.70 11.44 -37.18
C GLY A 744 -18.52 12.79 -36.47
N THR A 745 -19.46 13.73 -36.64
CA THR A 745 -19.44 15.03 -35.95
C THR A 745 -20.58 15.13 -34.94
N LEU A 746 -20.24 15.43 -33.68
CA LEU A 746 -21.24 15.77 -32.66
C LEU A 746 -21.55 17.25 -32.74
N THR A 747 -22.84 17.60 -32.76
CA THR A 747 -23.32 18.99 -32.67
C THR A 747 -24.02 19.19 -31.33
N VAL A 748 -23.63 20.23 -30.59
CA VAL A 748 -24.13 20.58 -29.26
C VAL A 748 -24.94 21.87 -29.35
N THR A 749 -26.22 21.82 -28.98
CA THR A 749 -27.16 22.96 -29.10
C THR A 749 -27.96 23.17 -27.81
N GLY A 750 -28.61 24.33 -27.68
CA GLY A 750 -29.48 24.64 -26.53
C GLY A 750 -28.76 25.25 -25.32
N THR A 751 -27.52 25.74 -25.50
CA THR A 751 -26.75 26.40 -24.43
C THR A 751 -25.90 27.54 -24.97
N GLU A 752 -25.81 28.65 -24.21
CA GLU A 752 -24.88 29.76 -24.45
C GLU A 752 -23.58 29.62 -23.65
N GLN A 753 -23.43 28.49 -22.94
CA GLN A 753 -22.29 28.25 -22.07
C GLN A 753 -21.01 28.02 -22.87
N GLN A 754 -19.94 28.71 -22.48
CA GLN A 754 -18.61 28.56 -23.05
C GLN A 754 -17.80 27.48 -22.31
N ASN A 755 -16.69 27.03 -22.91
CA ASN A 755 -15.80 26.00 -22.35
C ASN A 755 -16.50 24.65 -22.09
N LEU A 756 -17.31 24.20 -23.03
CA LEU A 756 -17.95 22.88 -22.95
C LEU A 756 -16.99 21.77 -23.40
N GLY A 757 -17.18 20.59 -22.84
CA GLY A 757 -16.55 19.35 -23.25
C GLY A 757 -17.59 18.24 -23.31
N VAL A 758 -17.28 17.18 -24.05
CA VAL A 758 -18.09 15.96 -24.11
C VAL A 758 -17.25 14.77 -23.67
N TRP A 759 -17.84 13.93 -22.83
CA TRP A 759 -17.36 12.57 -22.59
C TRP A 759 -18.11 11.62 -23.50
N VAL A 760 -17.39 10.75 -24.20
CA VAL A 760 -17.96 9.81 -25.17
C VAL A 760 -17.56 8.39 -24.81
N TRP A 761 -18.54 7.54 -24.53
CA TRP A 761 -18.36 6.10 -24.31
C TRP A 761 -18.93 5.31 -25.49
N PRO A 762 -18.22 4.29 -25.99
CA PRO A 762 -18.82 3.29 -26.87
C PRO A 762 -19.71 2.33 -26.06
N GLU A 763 -21.01 2.22 -26.38
CA GLU A 763 -21.92 1.29 -25.67
C GLU A 763 -21.50 -0.18 -25.87
N THR A 764 -20.91 -0.51 -27.03
CA THR A 764 -20.48 -1.88 -27.34
C THR A 764 -19.17 -2.28 -26.66
N ALA A 765 -18.41 -1.32 -26.11
CA ALA A 765 -17.16 -1.57 -25.39
C ALA A 765 -17.18 -0.94 -23.99
N PRO A 766 -18.01 -1.44 -23.05
CA PRO A 766 -18.20 -0.85 -21.72
C PRO A 766 -16.95 -0.84 -20.83
N TRP A 767 -15.90 -1.59 -21.18
CA TRP A 767 -14.60 -1.55 -20.50
C TRP A 767 -13.73 -0.36 -20.94
N HIS A 768 -14.05 0.26 -22.08
CA HIS A 768 -13.32 1.42 -22.57
C HIS A 768 -13.75 2.66 -21.78
N PRO A 769 -12.81 3.42 -21.19
CA PRO A 769 -13.16 4.65 -20.51
C PRO A 769 -13.72 5.69 -21.49
N ALA A 770 -14.41 6.70 -20.97
CA ALA A 770 -14.79 7.85 -21.81
C ALA A 770 -13.54 8.58 -22.28
N ASP A 771 -13.53 8.94 -23.56
CA ASP A 771 -12.62 9.95 -24.08
C ASP A 771 -13.25 11.34 -23.94
N THR A 772 -12.41 12.34 -23.66
CA THR A 772 -12.83 13.73 -23.50
C THR A 772 -12.51 14.53 -24.75
N PHE A 773 -13.53 15.16 -25.33
CA PHE A 773 -13.34 16.04 -26.48
C PHE A 773 -13.82 17.46 -26.16
N PRO A 774 -13.03 18.50 -26.51
CA PRO A 774 -13.45 19.89 -26.35
C PRO A 774 -14.50 20.27 -27.39
N VAL A 775 -15.55 20.98 -26.99
CA VAL A 775 -16.53 21.54 -27.92
C VAL A 775 -16.00 22.86 -28.46
N VAL A 776 -15.86 22.98 -29.78
CA VAL A 776 -15.39 24.18 -30.48
C VAL A 776 -16.49 24.63 -31.44
N ASP A 777 -16.92 25.89 -31.32
CA ASP A 777 -18.00 26.46 -32.13
C ASP A 777 -19.29 25.62 -32.16
N GLY A 778 -19.60 24.93 -31.04
CA GLY A 778 -20.77 24.07 -30.91
C GLY A 778 -20.63 22.68 -31.54
N ALA A 779 -19.45 22.30 -32.02
CA ALA A 779 -19.20 21.01 -32.66
C ALA A 779 -17.97 20.28 -32.09
N VAL A 780 -17.93 18.96 -32.32
CA VAL A 780 -16.81 18.07 -32.02
C VAL A 780 -16.63 17.09 -33.18
N ALA A 781 -15.45 17.07 -33.79
CA ALA A 781 -15.08 16.03 -34.75
C ALA A 781 -14.55 14.81 -33.97
N LEU A 782 -15.22 13.67 -34.10
CA LEU A 782 -14.78 12.44 -33.47
C LEU A 782 -13.69 11.76 -34.32
N PRO A 783 -12.73 11.06 -33.68
CA PRO A 783 -11.78 10.20 -34.39
C PRO A 783 -12.48 9.07 -35.14
N GLU A 784 -11.78 8.48 -36.12
CA GLU A 784 -12.30 7.38 -36.97
C GLU A 784 -12.77 6.16 -36.15
N GLU A 785 -12.14 5.89 -35.00
CA GLU A 785 -12.50 4.78 -34.10
C GLU A 785 -13.90 4.90 -33.46
N TYR A 786 -14.52 6.09 -33.51
CA TYR A 786 -15.86 6.35 -33.02
C TYR A 786 -16.92 6.41 -34.13
N VAL A 787 -16.51 6.29 -35.39
CA VAL A 787 -17.41 6.21 -36.56
C VAL A 787 -17.77 4.76 -36.81
N ASP A 788 -19.05 4.47 -37.03
CA ASP A 788 -19.58 3.10 -37.16
C ASP A 788 -19.22 2.21 -35.95
N ALA A 789 -19.12 2.82 -34.76
CA ALA A 789 -18.70 2.16 -33.53
C ALA A 789 -19.87 1.57 -32.73
N GLY A 790 -21.06 1.47 -33.32
CA GLY A 790 -22.29 1.22 -32.60
C GLY A 790 -22.67 2.40 -31.70
N ASN A 791 -23.79 2.29 -31.00
CA ASN A 791 -24.32 3.36 -30.16
C ASN A 791 -23.25 4.04 -29.28
N LEU A 792 -23.25 5.37 -29.25
CA LEU A 792 -22.38 6.16 -28.40
C LEU A 792 -23.18 6.77 -27.26
N ILE A 793 -22.66 6.68 -26.04
CA ILE A 793 -23.20 7.39 -24.89
C ILE A 793 -22.40 8.67 -24.73
N VAL A 794 -23.08 9.81 -24.78
CA VAL A 794 -22.44 11.14 -24.74
C VAL A 794 -22.96 11.96 -23.57
N GLN A 795 -22.05 12.54 -22.80
CA GLN A 795 -22.38 13.44 -21.70
C GLN A 795 -21.64 14.77 -21.85
N VAL A 796 -22.39 15.87 -21.87
CA VAL A 796 -21.83 17.23 -21.91
C VAL A 796 -21.47 17.67 -20.49
N HIS A 797 -20.29 18.27 -20.33
CA HIS A 797 -19.83 18.83 -19.06
C HIS A 797 -19.18 20.20 -19.24
N VAL A 798 -19.05 20.92 -18.13
CA VAL A 798 -18.35 22.21 -18.08
C VAL A 798 -16.87 21.96 -17.84
N ARG A 799 -16.01 22.34 -18.78
CA ARG A 799 -14.57 22.25 -18.60
C ARG A 799 -14.12 23.31 -17.61
N ASP A 800 -13.05 23.00 -16.91
CA ASP A 800 -12.35 23.96 -16.08
C ASP A 800 -10.90 24.07 -16.59
N PRO A 801 -10.51 25.20 -17.21
CA PRO A 801 -9.16 25.38 -17.74
C PRO A 801 -8.09 25.50 -16.64
N PHE A 802 -8.50 25.61 -15.37
CA PHE A 802 -7.64 25.82 -14.22
C PHE A 802 -7.49 24.56 -13.35
N THR A 803 -7.89 23.41 -13.87
CA THR A 803 -7.76 22.10 -13.22
C THR A 803 -7.73 21.00 -14.29
N VAL A 804 -7.40 19.78 -13.89
CA VAL A 804 -7.61 18.60 -14.74
C VAL A 804 -8.86 17.90 -14.23
N LEU A 805 -9.84 17.73 -15.10
CA LEU A 805 -11.07 16.99 -14.79
C LEU A 805 -10.90 15.56 -15.26
N HIS A 806 -11.21 14.61 -14.38
CA HIS A 806 -11.15 13.19 -14.69
C HIS A 806 -12.45 12.73 -15.33
N THR A 807 -12.34 11.80 -16.28
CA THR A 807 -13.55 11.22 -16.87
C THR A 807 -14.29 10.38 -15.83
N PRO A 808 -15.64 10.37 -15.81
CA PRO A 808 -16.38 9.47 -14.95
C PRO A 808 -16.10 8.00 -15.31
N VAL A 809 -16.21 7.11 -14.32
CA VAL A 809 -16.10 5.66 -14.54
C VAL A 809 -17.26 5.14 -15.39
N SER A 810 -18.45 5.73 -15.22
CA SER A 810 -19.67 5.35 -15.92
C SER A 810 -20.47 6.59 -16.33
N PRO A 811 -21.27 6.54 -17.40
CA PRO A 811 -22.15 7.64 -17.79
C PRO A 811 -23.14 8.01 -16.67
N GLY A 812 -23.41 9.31 -16.52
CA GLY A 812 -24.42 9.83 -15.59
C GLY A 812 -25.85 9.66 -16.11
N PRO A 813 -26.87 9.89 -15.27
CA PRO A 813 -28.28 9.71 -15.63
C PRO A 813 -28.79 10.66 -16.75
N GLU A 814 -28.08 11.77 -16.99
CA GLU A 814 -28.40 12.75 -18.04
C GLU A 814 -27.58 12.51 -19.33
N ALA A 815 -26.80 11.42 -19.40
CA ALA A 815 -26.08 11.07 -20.62
C ALA A 815 -27.06 10.66 -21.73
N THR A 816 -26.78 11.07 -22.96
CA THR A 816 -27.62 10.79 -24.12
C THR A 816 -27.03 9.65 -24.94
N VAL A 817 -27.87 8.67 -25.31
CA VAL A 817 -27.47 7.61 -26.24
C VAL A 817 -27.73 8.08 -27.67
N LEU A 818 -26.69 8.04 -28.50
CA LEU A 818 -26.72 8.40 -29.92
C LEU A 818 -26.61 7.13 -30.74
N GLU A 819 -27.63 6.83 -31.54
CA GLU A 819 -27.68 5.62 -32.36
C GLU A 819 -26.78 5.74 -33.59
N GLN A 820 -25.98 4.71 -33.85
CA GLN A 820 -25.23 4.50 -35.10
C GLN A 820 -25.02 3.00 -35.33
N GLU A 821 -24.66 2.61 -36.56
CA GLU A 821 -24.38 1.22 -36.91
C GLU A 821 -22.99 0.77 -36.42
N GLY A 822 -22.74 -0.54 -36.44
CA GLY A 822 -21.42 -1.15 -36.18
C GLY A 822 -21.09 -1.42 -34.71
N PHE A 823 -19.80 -1.48 -34.38
CA PHE A 823 -19.26 -1.76 -33.04
C PHE A 823 -17.87 -1.15 -32.87
N PHE A 824 -17.51 -0.78 -31.64
CA PHE A 824 -16.24 -0.13 -31.34
C PHE A 824 -15.06 -1.09 -31.46
N GLY A 825 -13.99 -0.66 -32.16
CA GLY A 825 -12.77 -1.41 -32.42
C GLY A 825 -12.81 -2.24 -33.72
N THR A 826 -11.78 -3.05 -33.96
CA THR A 826 -11.78 -4.06 -35.03
C THR A 826 -12.14 -5.42 -34.44
N ASP A 827 -12.60 -6.38 -35.27
CA ASP A 827 -12.83 -7.78 -34.84
C ASP A 827 -11.50 -8.58 -34.68
N ASP A 828 -10.38 -7.88 -34.53
CA ASP A 828 -9.06 -8.49 -34.33
C ASP A 828 -8.77 -8.56 -32.83
N GLY A 829 -8.96 -9.73 -32.24
CA GLY A 829 -8.64 -10.02 -30.84
C GLY A 829 -9.86 -10.13 -29.92
N VAL A 830 -9.60 -10.57 -28.69
CA VAL A 830 -10.64 -11.08 -27.77
C VAL A 830 -11.69 -10.01 -27.39
N LEU A 831 -11.25 -8.78 -27.10
CA LEU A 831 -12.16 -7.68 -26.74
C LEU A 831 -12.95 -7.14 -27.95
N GLY A 832 -12.37 -7.20 -29.16
CA GLY A 832 -13.06 -6.86 -30.40
C GLY A 832 -14.25 -7.79 -30.66
N THR A 833 -14.03 -9.10 -30.54
CA THR A 833 -15.11 -10.09 -30.68
C THR A 833 -16.18 -9.95 -29.59
N LEU A 834 -15.80 -9.53 -28.37
CA LEU A 834 -16.79 -9.22 -27.32
C LEU A 834 -17.64 -7.98 -27.69
N SER A 835 -17.02 -6.95 -28.27
CA SER A 835 -17.72 -5.74 -28.75
C SER A 835 -18.73 -6.09 -29.85
N ALA A 836 -18.33 -6.92 -30.81
CA ALA A 836 -19.20 -7.45 -31.87
C ALA A 836 -20.34 -8.34 -31.33
N PHE A 837 -20.10 -9.10 -30.26
CA PHE A 837 -21.17 -9.85 -29.58
C PHE A 837 -22.18 -8.91 -28.90
N ILE A 838 -21.69 -7.88 -28.19
CA ILE A 838 -22.56 -6.92 -27.47
C ILE A 838 -23.42 -6.13 -28.45
N SER A 839 -22.88 -5.75 -29.62
CA SER A 839 -23.66 -5.10 -30.69
C SER A 839 -24.73 -6.02 -31.30
N GLY A 840 -24.61 -7.34 -31.12
CA GLY A 840 -25.43 -8.35 -31.78
C GLY A 840 -24.95 -8.71 -33.19
N SER A 841 -23.77 -8.25 -33.60
CA SER A 841 -23.13 -8.64 -34.87
C SER A 841 -22.58 -10.06 -34.84
N HIS A 842 -22.32 -10.61 -33.64
CA HIS A 842 -21.82 -11.96 -33.41
C HIS A 842 -22.70 -12.72 -32.38
N ASP A 843 -22.94 -14.01 -32.59
CA ASP A 843 -23.83 -14.81 -31.71
C ASP A 843 -23.09 -15.51 -30.56
N THR A 844 -21.75 -15.54 -30.59
CA THR A 844 -20.92 -16.32 -29.67
C THR A 844 -20.10 -15.43 -28.76
N ILE A 845 -20.21 -15.63 -27.45
CA ILE A 845 -19.38 -14.94 -26.46
C ILE A 845 -17.97 -15.55 -26.46
N PRO A 846 -16.90 -14.72 -26.49
CA PRO A 846 -15.54 -15.20 -26.25
C PRO A 846 -15.41 -15.91 -24.89
N THR A 847 -14.65 -17.00 -24.83
CA THR A 847 -14.45 -17.78 -23.59
C THR A 847 -13.07 -17.59 -22.97
N ASP A 848 -12.28 -16.66 -23.52
CA ASP A 848 -10.95 -16.34 -23.03
C ASP A 848 -11.01 -15.81 -21.58
N PRO A 849 -10.09 -16.21 -20.68
CA PRO A 849 -10.05 -15.68 -19.32
C PRO A 849 -10.02 -14.15 -19.22
N GLN A 850 -9.45 -13.44 -20.19
CA GLN A 850 -9.33 -11.98 -20.19
C GLN A 850 -10.70 -11.26 -20.26
N VAL A 851 -11.75 -11.89 -20.80
CA VAL A 851 -13.09 -11.27 -20.84
C VAL A 851 -13.90 -11.49 -19.57
N MET A 852 -13.51 -12.43 -18.71
CA MET A 852 -14.32 -12.79 -17.54
C MET A 852 -14.57 -11.61 -16.59
N PRO A 853 -13.58 -10.74 -16.26
CA PRO A 853 -13.84 -9.56 -15.43
C PRO A 853 -14.84 -8.60 -16.09
N VAL A 854 -14.73 -8.40 -17.40
CA VAL A 854 -15.61 -7.51 -18.17
C VAL A 854 -17.04 -8.03 -18.18
N LEU A 855 -17.24 -9.34 -18.32
CA LEU A 855 -18.57 -9.96 -18.25
C LEU A 855 -19.20 -9.79 -16.86
N TRP A 856 -18.41 -9.78 -15.79
CA TRP A 856 -18.88 -9.48 -14.44
C TRP A 856 -19.26 -8.01 -14.28
N ASP A 857 -18.42 -7.09 -14.76
CA ASP A 857 -18.69 -5.65 -14.74
C ASP A 857 -20.01 -5.33 -15.46
N MET A 858 -20.21 -5.97 -16.62
CA MET A 858 -21.43 -5.89 -17.42
C MET A 858 -22.66 -6.40 -16.65
N LEU A 859 -22.56 -7.52 -15.92
CA LEU A 859 -23.69 -8.00 -15.10
C LEU A 859 -23.99 -7.07 -13.92
N ALA A 860 -22.99 -6.37 -13.40
CA ALA A 860 -23.16 -5.48 -12.24
C ALA A 860 -23.71 -4.09 -12.61
N SER A 861 -23.39 -3.57 -13.79
CA SER A 861 -23.86 -2.25 -14.28
C SER A 861 -25.37 -2.24 -14.59
N GLY A 862 -25.97 -3.38 -14.93
CA GLY A 862 -27.39 -3.51 -15.22
C GLY A 862 -27.81 -2.93 -16.59
N GLY A 863 -29.06 -3.19 -17.01
CA GLY A 863 -29.61 -2.64 -18.26
C GLY A 863 -29.52 -3.54 -19.51
N HIS A 864 -29.11 -4.80 -19.36
CA HIS A 864 -28.92 -5.69 -20.52
C HIS A 864 -30.12 -6.59 -20.84
N ARG A 865 -30.19 -7.04 -22.09
CA ARG A 865 -31.25 -7.94 -22.58
C ARG A 865 -31.19 -9.26 -21.79
N PRO A 866 -32.35 -9.88 -21.44
CA PRO A 866 -32.40 -11.15 -20.72
C PRO A 866 -31.61 -12.28 -21.39
N GLU A 867 -31.50 -12.25 -22.72
CA GLU A 867 -30.75 -13.22 -23.53
C GLU A 867 -29.24 -13.12 -23.28
N THR A 868 -28.71 -11.89 -23.19
CA THR A 868 -27.31 -11.61 -22.88
C THR A 868 -26.93 -12.14 -21.50
N ILE A 869 -27.77 -11.87 -20.48
CA ILE A 869 -27.56 -12.37 -19.11
C ILE A 869 -27.53 -13.92 -19.10
N LYS A 870 -28.45 -14.56 -19.84
CA LYS A 870 -28.48 -16.03 -19.94
C LYS A 870 -27.24 -16.60 -20.64
N ALA A 871 -26.77 -15.94 -21.69
CA ALA A 871 -25.57 -16.35 -22.41
C ALA A 871 -24.32 -16.23 -21.52
N VAL A 872 -24.14 -15.11 -20.80
CA VAL A 872 -23.04 -14.92 -19.84
C VAL A 872 -23.05 -15.99 -18.75
N ARG A 873 -24.22 -16.31 -18.17
CA ARG A 873 -24.34 -17.41 -17.18
C ARG A 873 -23.88 -18.75 -17.73
N THR A 874 -24.17 -19.03 -19.01
CA THR A 874 -23.76 -20.28 -19.67
C THR A 874 -22.24 -20.33 -19.83
N VAL A 875 -21.61 -19.22 -20.22
CA VAL A 875 -20.14 -19.10 -20.30
C VAL A 875 -19.50 -19.33 -18.93
N PHE A 876 -20.06 -18.72 -17.89
CA PHE A 876 -19.50 -18.86 -16.55
C PHE A 876 -19.55 -20.28 -16.01
N GLN A 877 -20.67 -20.97 -16.22
CA GLN A 877 -20.81 -22.37 -15.79
C GLN A 877 -19.92 -23.32 -16.59
N ALA A 878 -19.64 -23.00 -17.86
CA ALA A 878 -18.73 -23.78 -18.70
C ALA A 878 -17.25 -23.56 -18.35
N ASN A 879 -16.89 -22.39 -17.80
CA ASN A 879 -15.52 -22.01 -17.46
C ASN A 879 -15.41 -21.55 -15.99
N PRO A 880 -15.68 -22.43 -15.01
CA PRO A 880 -15.93 -22.01 -13.64
C PRO A 880 -14.70 -21.38 -12.95
N ASP A 881 -13.50 -21.93 -13.13
CA ASP A 881 -12.27 -21.39 -12.53
C ASP A 881 -11.94 -19.99 -13.10
N ALA A 882 -11.98 -19.83 -14.43
CA ALA A 882 -11.72 -18.53 -15.08
C ALA A 882 -12.77 -17.48 -14.69
N SER A 883 -14.02 -17.90 -14.50
CA SER A 883 -15.11 -17.00 -14.08
C SER A 883 -14.99 -16.59 -12.62
N LEU A 884 -14.59 -17.52 -11.75
CA LEU A 884 -14.34 -17.24 -10.33
C LEU A 884 -13.18 -16.24 -10.18
N ARG A 885 -12.08 -16.44 -10.92
CA ARG A 885 -10.96 -15.49 -10.96
C ARG A 885 -11.34 -14.15 -11.59
N GLY A 886 -12.13 -14.18 -12.66
CA GLY A 886 -12.66 -12.97 -13.27
C GLY A 886 -13.49 -12.13 -12.30
N LEU A 887 -14.20 -12.77 -11.36
CA LEU A 887 -14.98 -12.05 -10.34
C LEU A 887 -14.08 -11.26 -9.40
N SER A 888 -12.94 -11.83 -8.98
CA SER A 888 -12.01 -11.13 -8.08
C SER A 888 -11.35 -9.93 -8.76
N GLN A 889 -11.13 -10.00 -10.08
CA GLN A 889 -10.51 -8.96 -10.91
C GLN A 889 -11.51 -7.91 -11.46
N SER A 890 -12.80 -8.06 -11.14
CA SER A 890 -13.87 -7.17 -11.61
C SER A 890 -14.02 -5.93 -10.73
N LEU A 891 -14.82 -4.97 -11.19
CA LEU A 891 -15.30 -3.79 -10.46
C LEU A 891 -16.58 -4.08 -9.65
N VAL A 892 -17.00 -5.35 -9.56
CA VAL A 892 -18.11 -5.76 -8.68
C VAL A 892 -17.71 -5.54 -7.23
N LYS A 893 -18.48 -4.70 -6.52
CA LYS A 893 -18.24 -4.40 -5.09
C LYS A 893 -18.22 -5.69 -4.26
N SER A 894 -17.31 -5.83 -3.30
CA SER A 894 -17.13 -7.05 -2.48
C SER A 894 -18.43 -7.55 -1.86
N ALA A 895 -19.23 -6.64 -1.27
CA ALA A 895 -20.52 -6.98 -0.67
C ALA A 895 -21.56 -7.55 -1.67
N GLN A 896 -21.39 -7.33 -2.98
CA GLN A 896 -22.26 -7.86 -4.03
C GLN A 896 -21.71 -9.14 -4.66
N GLN A 897 -20.41 -9.39 -4.58
CA GLN A 897 -19.75 -10.56 -5.16
C GLN A 897 -20.40 -11.90 -4.77
N PRO A 898 -20.69 -12.21 -3.48
CA PRO A 898 -21.30 -13.50 -3.13
C PRO A 898 -22.72 -13.62 -3.71
N GLY A 899 -23.48 -12.52 -3.76
CA GLY A 899 -24.79 -12.49 -4.42
C GLY A 899 -24.68 -12.80 -5.91
N ARG A 900 -23.72 -12.18 -6.62
CA ARG A 900 -23.46 -12.42 -8.04
C ARG A 900 -22.96 -13.83 -8.33
N PHE A 901 -22.09 -14.37 -7.48
CA PHE A 901 -21.61 -15.75 -7.52
C PHE A 901 -22.75 -16.77 -7.39
N ILE A 902 -23.72 -16.51 -6.51
CA ILE A 902 -24.93 -17.33 -6.35
C ILE A 902 -25.86 -17.17 -7.54
N GLU A 903 -26.11 -15.93 -7.98
CA GLU A 903 -27.07 -15.60 -9.03
C GLU A 903 -26.71 -16.24 -10.39
N THR A 904 -25.42 -16.31 -10.72
CA THR A 904 -24.96 -16.94 -11.98
C THR A 904 -24.96 -18.47 -11.93
N GLY A 905 -25.18 -19.05 -10.75
CA GLY A 905 -25.13 -20.49 -10.51
C GLY A 905 -23.72 -21.06 -10.34
N LEU A 906 -22.69 -20.20 -10.36
CA LEU A 906 -21.29 -20.60 -10.22
C LEU A 906 -21.01 -21.30 -8.88
N VAL A 907 -21.76 -20.96 -7.83
CA VAL A 907 -21.73 -21.65 -6.52
C VAL A 907 -21.98 -23.16 -6.59
N ARG A 908 -22.55 -23.67 -7.69
CA ARG A 908 -22.82 -25.10 -7.91
C ARG A 908 -21.83 -25.77 -8.87
N CYS A 909 -20.86 -25.03 -9.37
CA CYS A 909 -19.79 -25.58 -10.18
C CYS A 909 -18.66 -26.11 -9.30
N ARG A 910 -18.00 -27.16 -9.77
CA ARG A 910 -16.74 -27.64 -9.20
C ARG A 910 -15.60 -26.81 -9.77
N PHE A 911 -14.65 -26.44 -8.92
CA PHE A 911 -13.41 -25.77 -9.31
C PHE A 911 -12.31 -26.82 -9.39
N THR A 912 -11.50 -26.78 -10.43
CA THR A 912 -10.41 -27.75 -10.64
C THR A 912 -9.03 -27.14 -10.44
N GLY A 913 -8.94 -25.84 -10.14
CA GLY A 913 -7.68 -25.18 -9.77
C GLY A 913 -6.63 -25.21 -10.87
N THR A 914 -7.03 -25.33 -12.15
CA THR A 914 -6.10 -25.41 -13.27
C THR A 914 -5.31 -24.09 -13.37
N PRO A 915 -3.97 -24.11 -13.22
CA PRO A 915 -3.16 -22.92 -13.38
C PRO A 915 -3.27 -22.44 -14.83
N GLY A 916 -3.68 -21.19 -15.04
CA GLY A 916 -3.48 -20.54 -16.33
C GLY A 916 -1.98 -20.41 -16.60
N SER A 917 -1.54 -20.73 -17.82
CA SER A 917 -0.15 -20.67 -18.24
C SER A 917 0.51 -19.31 -17.91
N GLU A 918 1.71 -19.39 -17.31
CA GLU A 918 2.81 -18.41 -17.34
C GLU A 918 2.62 -17.02 -16.69
N ALA A 919 1.48 -16.69 -16.08
CA ALA A 919 1.27 -15.39 -15.41
C ALA A 919 0.76 -15.48 -13.94
N MET A 920 0.91 -16.63 -13.28
CA MET A 920 0.56 -16.75 -11.85
C MET A 920 1.75 -16.36 -10.97
N ASP A 921 1.86 -15.07 -10.64
CA ASP A 921 2.43 -14.69 -9.36
C ASP A 921 1.50 -15.23 -8.26
N ALA A 922 2.06 -15.92 -7.28
CA ALA A 922 1.35 -16.62 -6.20
C ALA A 922 0.57 -15.70 -5.24
N ASP A 923 0.50 -14.40 -5.51
CA ASP A 923 -0.01 -13.36 -4.60
C ASP A 923 -1.34 -12.71 -5.05
N LEU A 924 -2.01 -13.25 -6.08
CA LEU A 924 -3.12 -12.60 -6.81
C LEU A 924 -4.54 -12.85 -6.24
N HIS A 925 -4.69 -13.22 -4.97
CA HIS A 925 -6.03 -13.43 -4.40
C HIS A 925 -6.65 -12.11 -3.88
N LEU A 926 -7.14 -11.27 -4.80
CA LEU A 926 -7.81 -9.97 -4.49
C LEU A 926 -8.95 -10.09 -3.46
N ALA A 927 -9.53 -11.28 -3.31
CA ALA A 927 -10.47 -11.62 -2.24
C ALA A 927 -10.10 -12.98 -1.63
N ALA A 928 -9.87 -13.01 -0.30
CA ALA A 928 -9.39 -14.21 0.41
C ALA A 928 -10.29 -15.44 0.24
N TRP A 929 -11.62 -15.26 0.21
CA TRP A 929 -12.56 -16.37 0.05
C TRP A 929 -12.55 -16.97 -1.35
N ILE A 930 -12.31 -16.15 -2.38
CA ILE A 930 -12.16 -16.61 -3.77
C ILE A 930 -10.88 -17.45 -3.88
N GLY A 931 -9.77 -16.92 -3.37
CA GLY A 931 -8.51 -17.66 -3.34
C GLY A 931 -8.60 -18.98 -2.57
N THR A 932 -9.34 -18.99 -1.46
CA THR A 932 -9.59 -20.23 -0.71
C THR A 932 -10.33 -21.28 -1.55
N LEU A 933 -11.36 -20.90 -2.31
CA LEU A 933 -12.08 -21.82 -3.19
C LEU A 933 -11.21 -22.34 -4.35
N GLU A 934 -10.35 -21.50 -4.92
CA GLU A 934 -9.38 -21.91 -5.95
C GLU A 934 -8.38 -22.93 -5.40
N LEU A 935 -7.81 -22.66 -4.21
CA LEU A 935 -6.85 -23.55 -3.55
C LEU A 935 -7.49 -24.88 -3.12
N LEU A 936 -8.76 -24.88 -2.68
CA LEU A 936 -9.51 -26.11 -2.43
C LEU A 936 -9.70 -26.93 -3.73
N GLY A 937 -9.97 -26.26 -4.85
CA GLY A 937 -10.02 -26.89 -6.17
C GLY A 937 -8.68 -27.46 -6.62
N GLN A 938 -7.58 -26.75 -6.37
CA GLN A 938 -6.21 -27.23 -6.65
C GLN A 938 -5.86 -28.44 -5.78
N LEU A 939 -6.24 -28.42 -4.50
CA LEU A 939 -6.03 -29.53 -3.58
C LEU A 939 -6.78 -30.80 -4.04
N ASP A 940 -8.02 -30.65 -4.52
CA ASP A 940 -8.81 -31.73 -5.13
C ASP A 940 -8.17 -32.26 -6.43
N HIS A 941 -7.63 -31.37 -7.26
CA HIS A 941 -6.92 -31.76 -8.50
C HIS A 941 -5.67 -32.58 -8.23
N LEU A 942 -4.90 -32.24 -7.21
CA LEU A 942 -3.70 -32.98 -6.79
C LEU A 942 -4.03 -34.33 -6.15
N PHE A 943 -5.27 -34.56 -5.73
CA PHE A 943 -5.69 -35.78 -5.05
C PHE A 943 -6.01 -36.92 -6.04
N GLY A 944 -5.08 -37.86 -6.16
CA GLY A 944 -5.20 -39.03 -7.03
C GLY A 944 -6.16 -40.12 -6.50
N ALA A 945 -6.27 -41.23 -7.23
CA ALA A 945 -7.15 -42.35 -6.85
C ALA A 945 -6.73 -43.05 -5.55
N GLU A 946 -5.42 -43.05 -5.23
CA GLU A 946 -4.85 -43.64 -4.01
C GLU A 946 -4.36 -42.58 -3.00
N GLY A 947 -4.72 -41.30 -3.20
CA GLY A 947 -4.21 -40.16 -2.43
C GLY A 947 -3.14 -39.36 -3.20
N TYR A 948 -2.31 -38.61 -2.47
CA TYR A 948 -1.29 -37.74 -3.06
C TYR A 948 -0.07 -38.51 -3.58
N PRO A 949 0.29 -38.38 -4.87
CA PRO A 949 1.57 -38.90 -5.38
C PRO A 949 2.77 -38.24 -4.71
N ASP A 950 3.88 -38.96 -4.54
CA ASP A 950 5.10 -38.43 -3.89
C ASP A 950 5.62 -37.13 -4.55
N ALA A 951 5.54 -37.04 -5.87
CA ALA A 951 5.95 -35.86 -6.64
C ALA A 951 5.10 -34.60 -6.35
N ALA A 952 3.86 -34.79 -5.88
CA ALA A 952 2.93 -33.70 -5.57
C ALA A 952 3.03 -33.20 -4.12
N LYS A 953 3.67 -33.96 -3.22
CA LYS A 953 3.74 -33.63 -1.78
C LYS A 953 4.27 -32.23 -1.48
N PRO A 954 5.36 -31.74 -2.13
CA PRO A 954 5.84 -30.38 -1.88
C PRO A 954 4.79 -29.32 -2.24
N GLN A 955 4.08 -29.51 -3.36
CA GLN A 955 3.03 -28.59 -3.81
C GLN A 955 1.80 -28.65 -2.89
N VAL A 956 1.45 -29.83 -2.37
CA VAL A 956 0.34 -30.00 -1.42
C VAL A 956 0.61 -29.25 -0.12
N GLU A 957 1.81 -29.35 0.43
CA GLU A 957 2.18 -28.63 1.66
C GLU A 957 2.16 -27.12 1.44
N GLU A 958 2.58 -26.64 0.26
CA GLU A 958 2.47 -25.21 -0.08
C GLU A 958 1.00 -24.75 -0.21
N VAL A 959 0.14 -25.53 -0.87
CA VAL A 959 -1.31 -25.23 -0.97
C VAL A 959 -1.96 -25.21 0.43
N LYS A 960 -1.60 -26.15 1.32
CA LYS A 960 -2.11 -26.15 2.71
C LYS A 960 -1.66 -24.92 3.49
N LYS A 961 -0.40 -24.51 3.32
CA LYS A 961 0.13 -23.29 3.94
C LYS A 961 -0.61 -22.04 3.45
N GLN A 962 -0.87 -21.94 2.14
CA GLN A 962 -1.65 -20.83 1.56
C GLN A 962 -3.11 -20.84 2.03
N LEU A 963 -3.74 -22.02 2.14
CA LEU A 963 -5.09 -22.17 2.70
C LEU A 963 -5.15 -21.67 4.15
N ALA A 964 -4.19 -22.05 4.98
CA ALA A 964 -4.10 -21.57 6.37
C ALA A 964 -3.91 -20.04 6.43
N ALA A 965 -3.10 -19.47 5.55
CA ALA A 965 -2.86 -18.02 5.51
C ALA A 965 -4.12 -17.20 5.12
N LEU A 966 -4.93 -17.70 4.18
CA LEU A 966 -6.14 -17.02 3.70
C LEU A 966 -7.36 -17.27 4.58
N ALA A 967 -7.59 -18.52 4.96
CA ALA A 967 -8.83 -18.96 5.61
C ALA A 967 -8.67 -19.31 7.10
N GLY A 968 -7.44 -19.37 7.62
CA GLY A 968 -7.13 -19.70 9.01
C GLY A 968 -6.95 -21.21 9.21
N ASP A 969 -6.24 -21.62 10.27
CA ASP A 969 -5.91 -23.04 10.55
C ASP A 969 -7.15 -23.94 10.67
N ASN A 970 -8.30 -23.36 11.02
CA ASN A 970 -9.59 -24.06 11.10
C ASN A 970 -10.01 -24.73 9.78
N ILE A 971 -9.55 -24.22 8.62
CA ILE A 971 -9.81 -24.88 7.32
C ILE A 971 -9.15 -26.26 7.24
N LEU A 972 -7.92 -26.38 7.75
CA LEU A 972 -7.16 -27.62 7.71
C LEU A 972 -7.80 -28.66 8.66
N GLU A 973 -8.24 -28.23 9.84
CA GLU A 973 -8.99 -29.09 10.76
C GLU A 973 -10.36 -29.50 10.18
N THR A 974 -11.02 -28.61 9.45
CA THR A 974 -12.27 -28.92 8.73
C THR A 974 -12.03 -29.97 7.65
N LEU A 975 -10.92 -29.88 6.89
CA LEU A 975 -10.53 -30.89 5.91
C LEU A 975 -10.22 -32.25 6.56
N LYS A 976 -9.62 -32.26 7.75
CA LYS A 976 -9.33 -33.50 8.51
C LYS A 976 -10.59 -34.17 9.04
N THR A 977 -11.50 -33.38 9.59
CA THR A 977 -12.63 -33.90 10.40
C THR A 977 -13.97 -33.90 9.68
N ALA A 978 -14.05 -33.26 8.50
CA ALA A 978 -15.29 -32.91 7.80
C ALA A 978 -16.28 -32.14 8.68
N ARG A 979 -15.80 -31.39 9.69
CA ARG A 979 -16.59 -30.58 10.60
C ARG A 979 -15.91 -29.24 10.88
N ASP A 980 -16.67 -28.17 10.74
CA ASP A 980 -16.27 -26.83 11.20
C ASP A 980 -16.70 -26.66 12.68
N THR A 981 -15.73 -26.52 13.57
CA THR A 981 -15.94 -26.34 15.02
C THR A 981 -16.43 -24.95 15.39
N THR A 982 -16.17 -23.94 14.56
CA THR A 982 -16.57 -22.54 14.80
C THR A 982 -18.07 -22.32 14.56
N LEU A 983 -18.78 -23.29 14.00
CA LEU A 983 -20.25 -23.28 13.89
C LEU A 983 -20.94 -23.26 15.26
N ASP A 984 -20.26 -23.74 16.31
CA ASP A 984 -20.77 -23.80 17.68
C ASP A 984 -20.55 -22.49 18.46
N SER A 985 -19.51 -21.73 18.14
CA SER A 985 -19.12 -20.46 18.78
C SER A 985 -19.80 -19.26 18.11
N ALA A 986 -19.75 -19.16 16.78
CA ALA A 986 -20.34 -18.07 16.01
C ALA A 986 -21.78 -18.39 15.62
N CYS A 987 -22.72 -18.14 16.55
CA CYS A 987 -24.15 -18.37 16.35
C CYS A 987 -25.03 -17.29 17.01
N ILE A 988 -26.28 -17.18 16.55
CA ILE A 988 -27.32 -16.42 17.25
C ILE A 988 -27.98 -17.35 18.23
N ASP A 989 -28.00 -16.96 19.50
CA ASP A 989 -28.64 -17.68 20.59
C ASP A 989 -29.79 -16.88 21.21
N LYS A 990 -30.43 -17.47 22.23
CA LYS A 990 -31.48 -16.81 23.00
C LYS A 990 -31.04 -15.48 23.61
N THR A 991 -29.80 -15.38 24.07
CA THR A 991 -29.25 -14.16 24.69
C THR A 991 -29.18 -13.03 23.67
N THR A 992 -28.72 -13.32 22.45
CA THR A 992 -28.65 -12.38 21.34
C THR A 992 -30.02 -11.86 20.93
N VAL A 993 -31.03 -12.74 20.89
CA VAL A 993 -32.42 -12.33 20.61
C VAL A 993 -33.00 -11.47 21.74
N MET A 994 -32.67 -11.76 23.00
CA MET A 994 -33.07 -10.92 24.14
C MET A 994 -32.42 -9.53 24.07
N LEU A 995 -31.14 -9.45 23.71
CA LEU A 995 -30.43 -8.17 23.50
C LEU A 995 -31.14 -7.32 22.45
N ALA A 996 -31.64 -7.91 21.36
CA ALA A 996 -32.37 -7.20 20.31
C ALA A 996 -33.62 -6.45 20.81
N GLY A 997 -34.22 -6.92 21.91
CA GLY A 997 -35.38 -6.29 22.54
C GLY A 997 -35.04 -5.20 23.58
N MET A 998 -33.76 -4.97 23.89
CA MET A 998 -33.31 -3.95 24.85
C MET A 998 -33.28 -2.53 24.25
N ASP A 999 -33.09 -1.51 25.11
CA ASP A 999 -32.88 -0.14 24.67
C ASP A 999 -31.56 0.03 23.88
N PRO A 1000 -31.50 0.84 22.81
CA PRO A 1000 -30.31 1.00 21.97
C PRO A 1000 -29.03 1.41 22.71
N ALA A 1001 -29.11 2.16 23.81
CA ALA A 1001 -27.93 2.54 24.59
C ALA A 1001 -27.35 1.35 25.36
N GLN A 1002 -28.23 0.49 25.91
CA GLN A 1002 -27.84 -0.73 26.60
C GLN A 1002 -27.29 -1.77 25.62
N GLN A 1003 -27.90 -1.88 24.43
CA GLN A 1003 -27.39 -2.73 23.35
C GLN A 1003 -25.95 -2.35 23.01
N ARG A 1004 -25.69 -1.07 22.70
CA ARG A 1004 -24.34 -0.59 22.36
C ARG A 1004 -23.33 -0.85 23.47
N PHE A 1005 -23.71 -0.65 24.73
CA PHE A 1005 -22.81 -0.91 25.86
C PHE A 1005 -22.40 -2.40 25.95
N LEU A 1006 -23.38 -3.31 25.93
CA LEU A 1006 -23.11 -4.75 26.03
C LEU A 1006 -22.39 -5.29 24.79
N LEU A 1007 -22.74 -4.78 23.61
CA LEU A 1007 -22.05 -5.13 22.37
C LEU A 1007 -20.59 -4.66 22.40
N ASN A 1008 -20.31 -3.43 22.85
CA ASN A 1008 -18.92 -2.98 22.97
C ASN A 1008 -18.10 -3.83 23.96
N GLN A 1009 -18.72 -4.34 25.03
CA GLN A 1009 -18.04 -5.24 25.97
C GLN A 1009 -17.74 -6.63 25.39
N VAL A 1010 -18.57 -7.13 24.46
CA VAL A 1010 -18.41 -8.46 23.85
C VAL A 1010 -17.55 -8.41 22.60
N PHE A 1011 -17.59 -7.30 21.85
CA PHE A 1011 -16.96 -7.18 20.53
C PHE A 1011 -15.77 -6.23 20.49
N GLY A 1012 -15.50 -5.47 21.57
CA GLY A 1012 -14.30 -4.64 21.68
C GLY A 1012 -12.99 -5.44 21.57
N GLU A 1013 -13.03 -6.75 21.86
CA GLU A 1013 -11.88 -7.65 21.74
C GLU A 1013 -11.60 -8.15 20.31
N HIS A 1014 -12.45 -7.84 19.32
CA HIS A 1014 -12.41 -8.43 17.97
C HIS A 1014 -12.18 -7.42 16.83
N ILE A 1015 -11.38 -6.38 17.06
CA ILE A 1015 -11.19 -5.26 16.11
C ILE A 1015 -10.09 -5.55 15.06
N VAL A 1016 -9.26 -6.58 15.29
CA VAL A 1016 -8.16 -6.95 14.37
C VAL A 1016 -8.69 -7.83 13.22
N PRO A 1017 -8.46 -7.46 11.95
CA PRO A 1017 -8.86 -8.28 10.81
C PRO A 1017 -8.25 -9.69 10.86
N GLY A 1018 -9.08 -10.73 10.77
CA GLY A 1018 -8.67 -12.15 10.79
C GLY A 1018 -8.85 -12.85 9.45
N ALA A 1019 -8.54 -14.14 9.41
CA ALA A 1019 -8.82 -15.01 8.27
C ALA A 1019 -10.32 -15.37 8.19
N VAL A 1020 -10.77 -15.87 7.04
CA VAL A 1020 -12.20 -16.06 6.73
C VAL A 1020 -12.92 -17.00 7.72
N LEU A 1021 -12.25 -18.04 8.21
CA LEU A 1021 -12.81 -19.02 9.16
C LEU A 1021 -12.28 -18.88 10.59
N ASP A 1022 -11.66 -17.75 10.92
CA ASP A 1022 -11.29 -17.46 12.31
C ASP A 1022 -12.54 -17.18 13.15
N ASP A 1023 -12.50 -17.56 14.43
CA ASP A 1023 -13.63 -17.38 15.35
C ASP A 1023 -14.09 -15.93 15.44
N SER A 1024 -13.15 -14.97 15.48
CA SER A 1024 -13.42 -13.53 15.55
C SER A 1024 -14.13 -13.02 14.29
N SER A 1025 -13.60 -13.35 13.09
CA SER A 1025 -14.21 -12.99 11.80
C SER A 1025 -15.63 -13.55 11.68
N ARG A 1026 -15.83 -14.81 12.09
CA ARG A 1026 -17.15 -15.45 12.04
C ARG A 1026 -18.13 -14.85 13.06
N LEU A 1027 -17.65 -14.44 14.23
CA LEU A 1027 -18.47 -13.76 15.22
C LEU A 1027 -18.90 -12.36 14.74
N LEU A 1028 -18.01 -11.61 14.08
CA LEU A 1028 -18.33 -10.33 13.46
C LEU A 1028 -19.37 -10.46 12.35
N ALA A 1029 -19.29 -11.49 11.51
CA ALA A 1029 -20.29 -11.77 10.47
C ALA A 1029 -21.69 -12.06 11.07
N VAL A 1030 -21.74 -12.78 12.19
CA VAL A 1030 -22.99 -13.00 12.95
C VAL A 1030 -23.49 -11.69 13.58
N PHE A 1031 -22.58 -10.83 14.04
CA PHE A 1031 -22.94 -9.52 14.57
C PHE A 1031 -23.52 -8.58 13.50
N GLU A 1032 -22.99 -8.61 12.28
CA GLU A 1032 -23.59 -7.88 11.16
C GLU A 1032 -25.04 -8.31 10.92
N THR A 1033 -25.32 -9.61 11.06
CA THR A 1033 -26.69 -10.16 10.99
C THR A 1033 -27.62 -9.52 12.04
N PHE A 1034 -27.13 -9.29 13.25
CA PHE A 1034 -27.88 -8.56 14.29
C PHE A 1034 -28.13 -7.10 13.88
N ASN A 1035 -27.16 -6.42 13.26
CA ASN A 1035 -27.30 -5.04 12.82
C ASN A 1035 -28.26 -4.87 11.64
N GLN A 1036 -28.34 -5.86 10.74
CA GLN A 1036 -29.22 -5.85 9.56
C GLN A 1036 -30.58 -6.53 9.81
N ARG A 1037 -30.92 -6.85 11.06
CA ARG A 1037 -32.12 -7.62 11.45
C ARG A 1037 -33.43 -7.17 10.82
N ASP A 1038 -33.66 -5.86 10.66
CA ASP A 1038 -34.91 -5.35 10.09
C ASP A 1038 -35.04 -5.69 8.60
N LYS A 1039 -33.96 -5.57 7.82
CA LYS A 1039 -33.92 -5.97 6.40
C LYS A 1039 -34.07 -7.48 6.25
N LEU A 1040 -33.38 -8.24 7.10
CA LEU A 1040 -33.43 -9.70 7.10
C LEU A 1040 -34.83 -10.24 7.44
N ARG A 1041 -35.53 -9.61 8.38
CA ARG A 1041 -36.93 -9.93 8.70
C ARG A 1041 -37.82 -9.80 7.47
N GLU A 1042 -37.69 -8.71 6.73
CA GLU A 1042 -38.48 -8.47 5.53
C GLU A 1042 -38.15 -9.49 4.43
N LEU A 1043 -36.85 -9.72 4.19
CA LEU A 1043 -36.37 -10.65 3.16
C LEU A 1043 -36.83 -12.10 3.43
N LEU A 1044 -36.58 -12.62 4.64
CA LEU A 1044 -36.93 -14.00 5.00
C LEU A 1044 -38.45 -14.23 5.11
N GLY A 1045 -39.23 -13.18 5.38
CA GLY A 1045 -40.68 -13.25 5.44
C GLY A 1045 -41.38 -13.14 4.08
N SER A 1046 -40.71 -12.59 3.06
CA SER A 1046 -41.27 -12.36 1.72
C SER A 1046 -40.80 -13.38 0.69
N GLU A 1047 -39.56 -13.84 0.80
CA GLU A 1047 -38.98 -14.86 -0.06
C GLU A 1047 -39.19 -16.24 0.59
N ASN A 1048 -39.61 -17.27 -0.16
CA ASN A 1048 -39.86 -18.63 0.35
C ASN A 1048 -38.57 -19.39 0.80
N LEU A 1049 -37.54 -18.68 1.26
CA LEU A 1049 -36.22 -19.18 1.62
C LEU A 1049 -36.24 -20.20 2.75
N ILE A 1050 -37.02 -19.94 3.81
CA ILE A 1050 -37.13 -20.86 4.95
C ILE A 1050 -37.70 -22.22 4.51
N ALA A 1051 -38.74 -22.20 3.67
CA ALA A 1051 -39.36 -23.43 3.15
C ALA A 1051 -38.39 -24.22 2.24
N SER A 1052 -37.63 -23.52 1.40
CA SER A 1052 -36.57 -24.11 0.57
C SER A 1052 -35.46 -24.72 1.43
N ALA A 1053 -34.98 -24.01 2.46
CA ALA A 1053 -33.97 -24.50 3.39
C ALA A 1053 -34.44 -25.76 4.13
N VAL A 1054 -35.67 -25.79 4.65
CA VAL A 1054 -36.25 -26.99 5.30
C VAL A 1054 -36.32 -28.19 4.36
N THR A 1055 -36.66 -27.95 3.09
CA THR A 1055 -36.71 -29.01 2.07
C THR A 1055 -35.31 -29.55 1.78
N LEU A 1056 -34.32 -28.67 1.61
CA LEU A 1056 -32.92 -29.05 1.36
C LEU A 1056 -32.29 -29.74 2.57
N LEU A 1057 -32.61 -29.31 3.79
CA LEU A 1057 -32.18 -29.97 5.02
C LEU A 1057 -32.67 -31.43 5.09
N ARG A 1058 -33.90 -31.70 4.60
CA ARG A 1058 -34.43 -33.07 4.47
C ARG A 1058 -33.67 -33.87 3.42
N THR A 1059 -33.29 -33.24 2.31
CA THR A 1059 -32.44 -33.85 1.27
C THR A 1059 -31.06 -34.21 1.83
N LEU A 1060 -30.41 -33.30 2.55
CA LEU A 1060 -29.12 -33.55 3.21
C LEU A 1060 -29.22 -34.72 4.20
N ARG A 1061 -30.30 -34.82 4.97
CA ARG A 1061 -30.56 -35.96 5.86
C ARG A 1061 -30.63 -37.29 5.12
N SER A 1062 -31.21 -37.30 3.93
CA SER A 1062 -31.34 -38.51 3.11
C SER A 1062 -30.02 -38.93 2.44
N SER A 1063 -29.12 -37.98 2.17
CA SER A 1063 -27.80 -38.27 1.56
C SER A 1063 -26.75 -38.63 2.60
N ASN A 1064 -26.57 -37.83 3.65
CA ASN A 1064 -25.59 -38.07 4.71
C ASN A 1064 -26.05 -37.55 6.08
N LYS A 1065 -26.07 -38.42 7.09
CA LYS A 1065 -26.46 -38.07 8.47
C LYS A 1065 -25.53 -37.04 9.12
N SER A 1066 -24.23 -37.04 8.79
CA SER A 1066 -23.28 -36.06 9.35
C SER A 1066 -23.56 -34.65 8.82
N LEU A 1067 -23.84 -34.51 7.52
CA LEU A 1067 -24.23 -33.23 6.90
C LEU A 1067 -25.50 -32.65 7.54
N TYR A 1068 -26.48 -33.50 7.85
CA TYR A 1068 -27.68 -33.07 8.56
C TYR A 1068 -27.39 -32.58 9.99
N ALA A 1069 -26.49 -33.26 10.70
CA ALA A 1069 -26.10 -32.83 12.05
C ALA A 1069 -25.40 -31.47 12.02
N LEU A 1070 -24.47 -31.27 11.09
CA LEU A 1070 -23.75 -29.99 10.91
C LEU A 1070 -24.70 -28.84 10.57
N ALA A 1071 -25.58 -29.05 9.60
CA ALA A 1071 -26.57 -28.05 9.18
C ALA A 1071 -27.55 -27.65 10.30
N ARG A 1072 -27.70 -28.48 11.34
CA ARG A 1072 -28.61 -28.25 12.47
C ARG A 1072 -27.95 -27.54 13.65
N ILE A 1073 -26.61 -27.49 13.74
CA ILE A 1073 -25.88 -26.89 14.87
C ILE A 1073 -26.41 -25.50 15.23
N ARG A 1074 -26.49 -24.59 14.25
CA ARG A 1074 -26.98 -23.22 14.48
C ARG A 1074 -28.48 -23.17 14.82
N PHE A 1075 -29.27 -24.13 14.35
CA PHE A 1075 -30.69 -24.21 14.70
C PHE A 1075 -30.90 -24.67 16.15
N ASP A 1076 -30.08 -25.61 16.63
CA ASP A 1076 -30.14 -26.09 18.01
C ASP A 1076 -29.77 -25.01 19.04
N LYS A 1077 -28.96 -24.01 18.65
CA LYS A 1077 -28.63 -22.84 19.49
C LYS A 1077 -29.79 -21.87 19.69
N LEU A 1078 -30.82 -21.94 18.84
CA LEU A 1078 -32.05 -21.15 18.95
C LEU A 1078 -33.11 -21.82 19.86
N ASP A 1079 -32.75 -22.85 20.63
CA ASP A 1079 -33.68 -23.48 21.56
C ASP A 1079 -34.26 -22.46 22.56
N GLY A 1080 -35.58 -22.47 22.70
CA GLY A 1080 -36.32 -21.49 23.50
C GLY A 1080 -36.54 -20.11 22.85
N VAL A 1081 -36.23 -19.91 21.57
CA VAL A 1081 -36.62 -18.74 20.76
C VAL A 1081 -37.86 -19.08 19.92
N ASP A 1082 -38.89 -18.22 19.94
CA ASP A 1082 -40.03 -18.37 19.03
C ASP A 1082 -39.67 -17.86 17.62
N THR A 1083 -39.15 -18.76 16.79
CA THR A 1083 -38.74 -18.49 15.41
C THR A 1083 -39.92 -18.42 14.42
N ASN A 1084 -41.17 -18.63 14.88
CA ASN A 1084 -42.37 -18.37 14.08
C ASN A 1084 -42.85 -16.92 14.23
N ALA A 1085 -42.42 -16.22 15.29
CA ALA A 1085 -42.74 -14.82 15.51
C ALA A 1085 -42.02 -13.95 14.46
N LYS A 1086 -42.75 -13.00 13.86
CA LYS A 1086 -42.21 -12.18 12.75
C LYS A 1086 -40.99 -11.39 13.17
N GLU A 1087 -40.96 -10.90 14.41
CA GLU A 1087 -39.87 -10.15 15.01
C GLU A 1087 -38.57 -10.94 15.16
N ASN A 1088 -38.62 -12.28 15.15
CA ASN A 1088 -37.45 -13.15 15.37
C ASN A 1088 -36.98 -13.87 14.10
N LEU A 1089 -37.67 -13.69 12.96
CA LEU A 1089 -37.32 -14.39 11.71
C LEU A 1089 -35.87 -14.17 11.27
N TRP A 1090 -35.32 -12.98 11.53
CA TRP A 1090 -33.92 -12.64 11.21
C TRP A 1090 -32.90 -13.58 11.88
N ALA A 1091 -33.22 -14.15 13.05
CA ALA A 1091 -32.35 -15.08 13.75
C ALA A 1091 -32.13 -16.41 12.99
N LEU A 1092 -33.01 -16.72 12.03
CA LEU A 1092 -32.86 -17.89 11.14
C LEU A 1092 -31.89 -17.64 9.98
N ALA A 1093 -31.43 -16.41 9.74
CA ALA A 1093 -30.54 -16.10 8.60
C ALA A 1093 -29.26 -16.96 8.58
N PRO A 1094 -28.52 -17.17 9.69
CA PRO A 1094 -27.36 -18.06 9.72
C PRO A 1094 -27.71 -19.52 9.41
N VAL A 1095 -28.87 -19.99 9.85
CA VAL A 1095 -29.34 -21.37 9.57
C VAL A 1095 -29.63 -21.53 8.09
N VAL A 1096 -30.36 -20.58 7.50
CA VAL A 1096 -30.74 -20.60 6.07
C VAL A 1096 -29.50 -20.54 5.19
N SER A 1097 -28.56 -19.65 5.50
CA SER A 1097 -27.29 -19.50 4.79
C SER A 1097 -26.50 -20.81 4.74
N LEU A 1098 -26.22 -21.41 5.91
CA LEU A 1098 -25.45 -22.65 6.03
C LEU A 1098 -26.09 -23.82 5.27
N VAL A 1099 -27.41 -23.99 5.36
CA VAL A 1099 -28.13 -25.07 4.67
C VAL A 1099 -28.02 -24.93 3.15
N LEU A 1100 -28.17 -23.69 2.63
CA LEU A 1100 -28.08 -23.41 1.20
C LEU A 1100 -26.64 -23.58 0.68
N ALA A 1101 -25.64 -23.15 1.46
CA ALA A 1101 -24.23 -23.34 1.16
C ALA A 1101 -23.87 -24.83 1.09
N LEU A 1102 -24.19 -25.60 2.14
CA LEU A 1102 -23.96 -27.06 2.18
C LEU A 1102 -24.65 -27.76 1.02
N ALA A 1103 -25.93 -27.49 0.78
CA ALA A 1103 -26.65 -28.14 -0.32
C ALA A 1103 -26.05 -27.79 -1.69
N SER A 1104 -25.61 -26.55 -1.91
CA SER A 1104 -25.01 -26.12 -3.18
C SER A 1104 -23.64 -26.73 -3.42
N ARG A 1105 -22.74 -26.72 -2.42
CA ARG A 1105 -21.38 -27.27 -2.56
C ARG A 1105 -21.38 -28.80 -2.61
N VAL A 1106 -22.20 -29.46 -1.81
CA VAL A 1106 -22.41 -30.93 -1.90
C VAL A 1106 -22.98 -31.32 -3.27
N SER A 1107 -23.84 -30.50 -3.86
CA SER A 1107 -24.30 -30.70 -5.25
C SER A 1107 -23.17 -30.50 -6.27
N ALA A 1108 -22.30 -29.50 -6.08
CA ALA A 1108 -21.15 -29.24 -6.96
C ALA A 1108 -20.18 -30.43 -7.03
N HIS A 1109 -19.98 -31.12 -5.90
CA HIS A 1109 -19.18 -32.34 -5.79
C HIS A 1109 -19.95 -33.62 -6.17
N GLY A 1110 -21.17 -33.52 -6.71
CA GLY A 1110 -21.94 -34.63 -7.25
C GLY A 1110 -22.58 -35.57 -6.20
N LEU A 1111 -22.63 -35.16 -4.93
CA LEU A 1111 -23.13 -35.98 -3.82
C LEU A 1111 -24.67 -35.92 -3.67
N ILE A 1112 -25.33 -34.91 -4.24
CA ILE A 1112 -26.80 -34.81 -4.34
C ILE A 1112 -27.23 -34.32 -5.73
N THR A 1113 -28.47 -34.62 -6.13
CA THR A 1113 -29.01 -34.33 -7.49
C THR A 1113 -30.18 -33.31 -7.50
N SER A 1114 -30.48 -32.68 -6.35
CA SER A 1114 -31.70 -31.88 -6.16
C SER A 1114 -31.59 -30.44 -6.69
N ASN A 1115 -31.62 -30.25 -8.01
CA ASN A 1115 -31.42 -28.91 -8.63
C ASN A 1115 -32.63 -27.97 -8.51
N LYS A 1116 -33.89 -28.48 -8.59
CA LYS A 1116 -35.09 -27.62 -8.67
C LYS A 1116 -35.31 -26.72 -7.44
N THR A 1117 -35.10 -27.25 -6.24
CA THR A 1117 -35.26 -26.46 -5.00
C THR A 1117 -34.14 -25.45 -4.83
N LEU A 1118 -32.92 -25.80 -5.25
CA LEU A 1118 -31.80 -24.87 -5.28
C LEU A 1118 -32.09 -23.72 -6.27
N ASP A 1119 -32.54 -24.03 -7.49
CA ASP A 1119 -32.92 -23.03 -8.51
C ASP A 1119 -33.97 -22.03 -7.99
N ALA A 1120 -34.99 -22.53 -7.29
CA ALA A 1120 -36.05 -21.69 -6.72
C ALA A 1120 -35.54 -20.78 -5.59
N ALA A 1121 -34.49 -21.18 -4.88
CA ALA A 1121 -33.91 -20.41 -3.77
C ALA A 1121 -32.86 -19.37 -4.22
N THR A 1122 -32.30 -19.49 -5.42
CA THR A 1122 -31.17 -18.68 -5.91
C THR A 1122 -31.38 -17.18 -5.74
N ALA A 1123 -32.50 -16.64 -6.23
CA ALA A 1123 -32.73 -15.20 -6.22
C ALA A 1123 -32.83 -14.64 -4.79
N GLY A 1124 -33.54 -15.32 -3.90
CA GLY A 1124 -33.64 -14.92 -2.50
C GLY A 1124 -32.31 -15.08 -1.75
N TRP A 1125 -31.53 -16.12 -2.06
CA TRP A 1125 -30.22 -16.33 -1.43
C TRP A 1125 -29.18 -15.31 -1.89
N ALA A 1126 -29.19 -14.94 -3.17
CA ALA A 1126 -28.35 -13.86 -3.68
C ALA A 1126 -28.64 -12.54 -2.97
N ARG A 1127 -29.92 -12.19 -2.77
CA ARG A 1127 -30.32 -11.02 -1.96
C ARG A 1127 -29.90 -11.13 -0.49
N LEU A 1128 -29.94 -12.33 0.09
CA LEU A 1128 -29.45 -12.55 1.46
C LEU A 1128 -27.96 -12.25 1.54
N ALA A 1129 -27.18 -12.68 0.54
CA ALA A 1129 -25.75 -12.42 0.45
C ALA A 1129 -25.42 -10.94 0.25
N GLU A 1130 -26.29 -10.15 -0.39
CA GLU A 1130 -26.12 -8.68 -0.47
C GLU A 1130 -26.36 -7.98 0.88
N VAL A 1131 -27.11 -8.59 1.80
CA VAL A 1131 -27.43 -8.00 3.12
C VAL A 1131 -26.42 -8.42 4.19
N VAL A 1132 -25.94 -9.66 4.15
CA VAL A 1132 -24.98 -10.25 5.11
C VAL A 1132 -23.89 -11.05 4.37
N PRO A 1133 -23.00 -10.38 3.61
CA PRO A 1133 -22.05 -11.04 2.72
C PRO A 1133 -21.07 -11.96 3.46
N ASP A 1134 -20.49 -11.50 4.58
CA ASP A 1134 -19.44 -12.24 5.29
C ASP A 1134 -19.96 -13.55 5.90
N LEU A 1135 -21.22 -13.56 6.34
CA LEU A 1135 -21.91 -14.77 6.81
C LEU A 1135 -22.05 -15.80 5.68
N VAL A 1136 -22.47 -15.36 4.51
CA VAL A 1136 -22.68 -16.25 3.36
C VAL A 1136 -21.34 -16.74 2.80
N ILE A 1137 -20.33 -15.87 2.72
CA ILE A 1137 -18.98 -16.20 2.28
C ILE A 1137 -18.35 -17.28 3.16
N SER A 1138 -18.34 -17.06 4.48
CA SER A 1138 -17.77 -18.03 5.44
C SER A 1138 -18.50 -19.38 5.38
N ASP A 1139 -19.83 -19.36 5.25
CA ASP A 1139 -20.62 -20.60 5.08
C ASP A 1139 -20.32 -21.33 3.76
N ILE A 1140 -20.10 -20.61 2.64
CA ILE A 1140 -19.72 -21.21 1.35
C ILE A 1140 -18.36 -21.88 1.43
N VAL A 1141 -17.35 -21.21 1.99
CA VAL A 1141 -15.99 -21.73 2.15
C VAL A 1141 -15.98 -22.97 3.04
N ALA A 1142 -16.61 -22.88 4.22
CA ALA A 1142 -16.74 -24.02 5.13
C ALA A 1142 -17.49 -25.19 4.48
N ALA A 1143 -18.58 -24.92 3.76
CA ALA A 1143 -19.36 -25.93 3.07
C ALA A 1143 -18.56 -26.65 1.98
N ASP A 1144 -17.68 -25.94 1.26
CA ASP A 1144 -16.86 -26.55 0.21
C ASP A 1144 -15.78 -27.47 0.80
N ALA A 1145 -15.09 -27.03 1.86
CA ALA A 1145 -14.13 -27.87 2.58
C ALA A 1145 -14.78 -29.13 3.17
N ILE A 1146 -15.97 -28.99 3.78
CA ILE A 1146 -16.74 -30.14 4.30
C ILE A 1146 -17.14 -31.10 3.16
N ALA A 1147 -17.65 -30.56 2.05
CA ALA A 1147 -18.06 -31.39 0.91
C ALA A 1147 -16.86 -32.14 0.32
N LEU A 1148 -15.72 -31.47 0.20
CA LEU A 1148 -14.47 -32.03 -0.30
C LEU A 1148 -13.94 -33.14 0.62
N ALA A 1149 -13.88 -32.90 1.94
CA ALA A 1149 -13.44 -33.90 2.93
C ALA A 1149 -14.32 -35.16 2.93
N ILE A 1150 -15.64 -35.00 2.72
CA ILE A 1150 -16.58 -36.13 2.60
C ILE A 1150 -16.39 -36.88 1.28
N ALA A 1151 -16.20 -36.16 0.18
CA ALA A 1151 -16.00 -36.76 -1.14
C ALA A 1151 -14.64 -37.49 -1.25
N LYS A 1152 -13.62 -37.01 -0.51
CA LYS A 1152 -12.22 -37.47 -0.56
C LYS A 1152 -11.66 -37.71 0.84
N PRO A 1153 -11.94 -38.85 1.48
CA PRO A 1153 -11.36 -39.18 2.78
C PRO A 1153 -9.82 -39.21 2.71
N GLY A 1154 -9.13 -38.44 3.57
CA GLY A 1154 -7.67 -38.35 3.61
C GLY A 1154 -7.06 -37.20 2.80
N ILE A 1155 -7.87 -36.23 2.37
CA ILE A 1155 -7.41 -35.04 1.63
C ILE A 1155 -6.61 -34.02 2.48
N ALA A 1156 -6.54 -34.22 3.79
CA ALA A 1156 -5.96 -33.25 4.71
C ALA A 1156 -4.47 -33.41 4.97
#